data_AF-A0A7S4HNN9-F1
#
_entry.id   AF-A0A7S4HNN9-F1
#
_cell.length_a   1.000
_cell.length_b   1.000
_cell.length_c   1.000
_cell.angle_alpha   90.00
_cell.angle_beta   90.00
_cell.angle_gamma   90.00
#
_symmetry.space_group_name_H-M   'P 1'
#
loop_
_entity.id
_entity.type
_entity.pdbx_description
1 polymer ?
#
loop_
_entity_poly.entity_id
_entity_poly.type
_entity_poly.pdbx_seq_one_letter_code
_entity_poly.pdbx_strand_id
1 'polypeptide(L)'
;IGGLQQFATESFKRMNIPQIRDPSLPPLSDLPDSFKEKIALIGCGPASISCATFLARLGYQDVTIYEKEEFTGGLSSTEIPGFRLPFDTVQFEIRQMQDLGVKIVTGKGLGVDGFSVSKLKEEGHAAVFLGIGLGAPRITKTFQGLTEEQGFFTSKSFLPLVNKASKPGMCSCKSELPPLHGHVIVLGAGDTAFDCATSAFRCGAKRVTVAFRRAFRHMRAVPEEVDIAKDESCDFLPYASPSKVTLNEKGKIAYVSFERFEEQDDGSYKLDPEQVIKVKADFVISAFGSTTEPHVVEACAPLNVEGGCIKVDDVTGNTEVPWIFAGGDIVGNGTTVEAVNDGKQAAWWLHKYVQQTHGLMVSPTPQLPNFFTPIDLVDISIDVGPLHFENPFGLASATPCTSAAMIDRAFDAGWGFAVTKTFGLDKDLVTNVSPRIIRGSTTGHLYGPGQSSFMNIELISEKTAEYWCSNVTALKKKHPGKIIISSIMCSYNKEDWQELTRIAVAAGPDALELNLSCPHGMGERGMGLACGQDPVLVRDICKWVREASPIPFFAKLTPNVTDVRVIAKAAKEGGADGVTAINTVSSLQTLKPSSEAWPAVGDEKRTTYGGMSGNATRPIALKAVASIANHLPGFPILATGGIDSGEVGLQFLHAGASAWQICSAVHNQEFTVVQDYIYGLKCLLYLMAKDTKGWDGQSPPHVKSLEEILKDGRKLPRFGQFKHERAAIRKEYAEKTDVLKVADNAIPSSLERDLKGEVPTIASQLGRALDRIGSYGDLDNEQQAVALVDEDLCVNCGKCYMTCNDSGYQAILFDPDTHFPMITDDCTGCTLCVSVCPIPDCITMVPRETPHAPIRGNPVTADYYVNKIAA
;
A
#
# COMPACT_ATOMS: atom_id res chain seq x y z
N ILE A 1 -6.70 7.77 4.84
CA ILE A 1 -6.27 7.72 3.42
C ILE A 1 -4.84 8.24 3.28
N GLY A 2 -4.57 9.53 3.52
CA GLY A 2 -3.21 10.11 3.34
C GLY A 2 -2.07 9.33 4.01
N GLY A 3 -2.22 8.93 5.27
CA GLY A 3 -1.19 8.12 5.95
C GLY A 3 -0.95 6.73 5.35
N LEU A 4 -1.97 6.08 4.77
CA LEU A 4 -1.81 4.79 4.09
C LEU A 4 -1.08 4.95 2.75
N GLN A 5 -1.41 6.01 2.00
CA GLN A 5 -0.71 6.36 0.77
C GLN A 5 0.76 6.66 1.05
N GLN A 6 1.05 7.47 2.09
CA GLN A 6 2.42 7.75 2.51
C GLN A 6 3.17 6.45 2.88
N PHE A 7 2.57 5.57 3.69
CA PHE A 7 3.20 4.31 4.08
C PHE A 7 3.57 3.43 2.87
N ALA A 8 2.65 3.28 1.91
CA ALA A 8 2.88 2.48 0.71
C ALA A 8 3.98 3.10 -0.17
N THR A 9 3.92 4.42 -0.41
CA THR A 9 4.90 5.14 -1.22
C THR A 9 6.29 5.16 -0.57
N GLU A 10 6.39 5.37 0.74
CA GLU A 10 7.68 5.31 1.45
C GLU A 10 8.26 3.90 1.44
N SER A 11 7.42 2.86 1.56
CA SER A 11 7.86 1.47 1.41
C SER A 11 8.41 1.22 0.00
N PHE A 12 7.70 1.65 -1.04
CA PHE A 12 8.15 1.56 -2.43
C PHE A 12 9.43 2.37 -2.70
N LYS A 13 9.55 3.58 -2.14
CA LYS A 13 10.77 4.40 -2.19
C LYS A 13 11.96 3.68 -1.56
N ARG A 14 11.77 2.99 -0.43
CA ARG A 14 12.81 2.16 0.21
C ARG A 14 13.18 0.92 -0.61
N MET A 15 12.28 0.40 -1.45
CA MET A 15 12.64 -0.64 -2.43
C MET A 15 13.56 -0.11 -3.53
N ASN A 16 13.63 1.22 -3.74
CA ASN A 16 14.48 1.90 -4.71
C ASN A 16 14.37 1.29 -6.13
N ILE A 17 13.14 1.26 -6.67
CA ILE A 17 12.83 0.63 -7.97
C ILE A 17 12.51 1.72 -9.00
N PRO A 18 13.14 1.71 -10.19
CA PRO A 18 12.90 2.73 -11.20
C PRO A 18 11.53 2.60 -11.85
N GLN A 19 11.02 3.70 -12.38
CA GLN A 19 9.86 3.67 -13.27
C GLN A 19 10.31 3.21 -14.67
N ILE A 20 9.47 2.44 -15.36
CA ILE A 20 9.64 2.13 -16.79
C ILE A 20 8.40 2.56 -17.57
N ARG A 21 8.55 2.66 -18.90
CA ARG A 21 7.41 2.84 -19.78
C ARG A 21 6.57 1.57 -19.83
N ASP A 22 5.26 1.73 -20.01
CA ASP A 22 4.31 0.62 -20.19
C ASP A 22 4.83 -0.39 -21.22
N PRO A 23 5.14 -1.64 -20.79
CA PRO A 23 5.73 -2.65 -21.65
C PRO A 23 4.80 -3.12 -22.79
N SER A 24 3.49 -2.85 -22.68
CA SER A 24 2.51 -3.23 -23.71
C SER A 24 2.47 -2.26 -24.89
N LEU A 25 3.06 -1.07 -24.75
CA LEU A 25 3.11 -0.06 -25.81
C LEU A 25 4.24 -0.34 -26.80
N PRO A 26 4.11 0.08 -28.08
CA PRO A 26 5.17 -0.06 -29.08
C PRO A 26 6.49 0.55 -28.61
N PRO A 27 7.65 -0.03 -28.99
CA PRO A 27 8.96 0.56 -28.74
C PRO A 27 9.03 2.01 -29.22
N LEU A 28 9.81 2.86 -28.54
CA LEU A 28 9.95 4.27 -28.90
C LEU A 28 10.47 4.48 -30.34
N SER A 29 11.23 3.53 -30.87
CA SER A 29 11.72 3.52 -32.25
C SER A 29 10.60 3.42 -33.29
N ASP A 30 9.46 2.84 -32.90
CA ASP A 30 8.37 2.50 -33.80
C ASP A 30 7.24 3.53 -33.75
N LEU A 31 7.36 4.54 -32.87
CA LEU A 31 6.40 5.62 -32.75
C LEU A 31 6.55 6.64 -33.91
N PRO A 32 5.44 7.26 -34.35
CA PRO A 32 5.48 8.31 -35.35
C PRO A 32 6.37 9.50 -34.97
N ASP A 33 6.83 10.26 -35.97
CA ASP A 33 7.68 11.45 -35.75
C ASP A 33 7.04 12.51 -34.86
N SER A 34 5.69 12.53 -34.73
CA SER A 34 4.96 13.40 -33.79
C SER A 34 5.40 13.22 -32.32
N PHE A 35 5.95 12.06 -31.95
CA PHE A 35 6.47 11.79 -30.60
C PHE A 35 7.90 12.29 -30.39
N LYS A 36 8.58 12.75 -31.45
CA LYS A 36 9.91 13.37 -31.41
C LYS A 36 9.84 14.89 -31.33
N GLU A 37 8.64 15.45 -31.37
CA GLU A 37 8.41 16.88 -31.25
C GLU A 37 8.92 17.44 -29.91
N LYS A 38 9.46 18.65 -29.96
CA LYS A 38 10.02 19.33 -28.79
C LYS A 38 8.90 19.91 -27.93
N ILE A 39 8.80 19.47 -26.68
CA ILE A 39 7.82 19.98 -25.71
C ILE A 39 8.55 20.65 -24.55
N ALA A 40 8.19 21.91 -24.29
CA ALA A 40 8.73 22.67 -23.16
C ALA A 40 7.71 22.81 -22.04
N LEU A 41 8.15 22.59 -20.80
CA LEU A 41 7.36 22.88 -19.61
C LEU A 41 8.11 23.89 -18.76
N ILE A 42 7.42 24.90 -18.25
CA ILE A 42 8.06 26.01 -17.52
C ILE A 42 7.67 25.91 -16.04
N GLY A 43 8.69 25.90 -15.18
CA GLY A 43 8.60 25.65 -13.74
C GLY A 43 8.58 24.16 -13.43
N CYS A 44 9.48 23.69 -12.57
CA CYS A 44 9.58 22.31 -12.11
C CYS A 44 8.79 22.09 -10.81
N GLY A 45 7.54 22.57 -10.78
CA GLY A 45 6.57 22.32 -9.73
C GLY A 45 5.68 21.10 -10.01
N PRO A 46 4.76 20.77 -9.09
CA PRO A 46 3.90 19.57 -9.19
C PRO A 46 3.12 19.45 -10.51
N ALA A 47 2.63 20.57 -11.05
CA ALA A 47 1.87 20.57 -12.31
C ALA A 47 2.73 20.13 -13.51
N SER A 48 3.92 20.71 -13.67
CA SER A 48 4.82 20.34 -14.77
C SER A 48 5.41 18.95 -14.59
N ILE A 49 5.74 18.55 -13.36
CA ILE A 49 6.22 17.18 -13.07
C ILE A 49 5.17 16.16 -13.51
N SER A 50 3.89 16.40 -13.17
CA SER A 50 2.78 15.56 -13.61
C SER A 50 2.63 15.54 -15.13
N CYS A 51 2.54 16.73 -15.76
CA CYS A 51 2.36 16.85 -17.21
C CYS A 51 3.49 16.14 -17.98
N ALA A 52 4.75 16.40 -17.62
CA ALA A 52 5.90 15.76 -18.23
C ALA A 52 5.90 14.24 -18.03
N THR A 53 5.54 13.76 -16.84
CA THR A 53 5.45 12.31 -16.56
C THR A 53 4.44 11.65 -17.48
N PHE A 54 3.24 12.20 -17.64
CA PHE A 54 2.20 11.61 -18.50
C PHE A 54 2.54 11.70 -19.99
N LEU A 55 3.20 12.77 -20.44
CA LEU A 55 3.74 12.86 -21.81
C LEU A 55 4.83 11.81 -22.06
N ALA A 56 5.76 11.64 -21.12
CA ALA A 56 6.81 10.63 -21.25
C ALA A 56 6.22 9.21 -21.27
N ARG A 57 5.19 8.93 -20.45
CA ARG A 57 4.44 7.65 -20.50
C ARG A 57 3.79 7.39 -21.85
N LEU A 58 3.17 8.40 -22.46
CA LEU A 58 2.60 8.31 -23.81
C LEU A 58 3.68 7.99 -24.87
N GLY A 59 4.93 8.41 -24.63
CA GLY A 59 6.10 8.07 -25.45
C GLY A 59 6.82 9.27 -26.07
N TYR A 60 6.54 10.49 -25.62
CA TYR A 60 7.25 11.67 -26.08
C TYR A 60 8.72 11.64 -25.63
N GLN A 61 9.64 11.85 -26.57
CA GLN A 61 11.08 11.64 -26.35
C GLN A 61 11.86 12.93 -26.05
N ASP A 62 11.31 14.10 -26.40
CA ASP A 62 11.97 15.39 -26.18
C ASP A 62 11.14 16.34 -25.32
N VAL A 63 10.95 15.92 -24.07
CA VAL A 63 10.24 16.68 -23.02
C VAL A 63 11.25 17.33 -22.10
N THR A 64 11.27 18.66 -22.05
CA THR A 64 12.21 19.44 -21.21
C THR A 64 11.46 20.38 -20.28
N ILE A 65 11.76 20.28 -18.98
CA ILE A 65 11.32 21.23 -17.96
C ILE A 65 12.41 22.28 -17.76
N TYR A 66 12.04 23.56 -17.86
CA TYR A 66 12.90 24.70 -17.55
C TYR A 66 12.51 25.28 -16.19
N GLU A 67 13.45 25.25 -15.24
CA GLU A 67 13.27 25.72 -13.87
C GLU A 67 14.11 26.97 -13.62
N LYS A 68 13.49 27.99 -13.02
CA LYS A 68 14.12 29.27 -12.69
C LYS A 68 15.23 29.11 -11.65
N GLU A 69 14.97 28.33 -10.62
CA GLU A 69 15.87 28.13 -9.49
C GLU A 69 16.92 27.03 -9.79
N GLU A 70 17.92 26.89 -8.91
CA GLU A 70 18.92 25.81 -8.97
C GLU A 70 18.44 24.49 -8.34
N PHE A 71 17.20 24.46 -7.88
CA PHE A 71 16.57 23.29 -7.25
C PHE A 71 15.19 23.04 -7.85
N THR A 72 14.72 21.81 -7.70
CA THR A 72 13.48 21.34 -8.32
C THR A 72 12.36 21.13 -7.28
N GLY A 73 11.12 20.96 -7.74
CA GLY A 73 9.95 20.62 -6.90
C GLY A 73 9.01 21.79 -6.57
N GLY A 74 9.34 23.02 -6.98
CA GLY A 74 8.51 24.21 -6.72
C GLY A 74 8.20 24.42 -5.23
N LEU A 75 6.94 24.73 -4.90
CA LEU A 75 6.50 24.99 -3.51
C LEU A 75 6.74 23.82 -2.55
N SER A 76 6.69 22.58 -3.05
CA SER A 76 7.00 21.38 -2.25
C SER A 76 8.43 21.41 -1.70
N SER A 77 9.34 22.09 -2.39
CA SER A 77 10.72 22.30 -1.95
C SER A 77 10.87 23.63 -1.23
N THR A 78 10.35 24.73 -1.78
CA THR A 78 10.64 26.10 -1.29
C THR A 78 9.82 26.57 -0.11
N GLU A 79 8.59 26.07 0.05
CA GLU A 79 7.64 26.63 1.01
C GLU A 79 7.12 25.62 2.02
N ILE A 80 6.70 24.43 1.58
CA ILE A 80 6.19 23.40 2.49
C ILE A 80 7.34 22.98 3.44
N PRO A 81 7.21 23.11 4.76
CA PRO A 81 8.32 22.87 5.68
C PRO A 81 8.82 21.41 5.67
N GLY A 82 10.12 21.22 5.89
CA GLY A 82 10.76 19.89 5.89
C GLY A 82 10.19 18.90 6.93
N PHE A 83 9.65 19.39 8.05
CA PHE A 83 9.00 18.55 9.07
C PHE A 83 7.61 18.03 8.64
N ARG A 84 7.07 18.53 7.52
CA ARG A 84 5.85 18.03 6.87
C ARG A 84 6.15 17.26 5.59
N LEU A 85 7.03 17.81 4.76
CA LEU A 85 7.42 17.23 3.49
C LEU A 85 8.95 17.20 3.36
N PRO A 86 9.57 16.05 3.67
CA PRO A 86 10.99 15.82 3.43
C PRO A 86 11.38 16.03 1.97
N PHE A 87 12.55 16.62 1.74
CA PHE A 87 13.01 16.94 0.38
C PHE A 87 13.37 15.71 -0.45
N ASP A 88 13.86 14.65 0.20
CA ASP A 88 14.18 13.38 -0.44
C ASP A 88 12.93 12.70 -1.05
N THR A 89 11.74 12.92 -0.47
CA THR A 89 10.46 12.47 -1.06
C THR A 89 10.15 13.21 -2.35
N VAL A 90 10.41 14.53 -2.42
CA VAL A 90 10.28 15.30 -3.67
C VAL A 90 11.28 14.82 -4.72
N GLN A 91 12.54 14.62 -4.33
CA GLN A 91 13.59 14.11 -5.23
C GLN A 91 13.33 12.68 -5.71
N PHE A 92 12.67 11.86 -4.90
CA PHE A 92 12.24 10.52 -5.31
C PHE A 92 11.25 10.59 -6.47
N GLU A 93 10.18 11.38 -6.35
CA GLU A 93 9.16 11.52 -7.42
C GLU A 93 9.75 12.11 -8.71
N ILE A 94 10.65 13.09 -8.59
CA ILE A 94 11.35 13.68 -9.73
C ILE A 94 12.24 12.65 -10.43
N ARG A 95 12.96 11.81 -9.68
CA ARG A 95 13.73 10.71 -10.27
C ARG A 95 12.86 9.71 -11.01
N GLN A 96 11.68 9.35 -10.48
CA GLN A 96 10.76 8.48 -11.21
C GLN A 96 10.37 9.08 -12.56
N MET A 97 10.13 10.39 -12.63
CA MET A 97 9.86 11.08 -13.91
C MET A 97 11.08 11.07 -14.84
N GLN A 98 12.28 11.31 -14.31
CA GLN A 98 13.53 11.28 -15.09
C GLN A 98 13.86 9.89 -15.64
N ASP A 99 13.47 8.81 -14.94
CA ASP A 99 13.62 7.43 -15.43
C ASP A 99 12.88 7.20 -16.77
N LEU A 100 11.87 8.03 -17.08
CA LEU A 100 11.17 8.03 -18.36
C LEU A 100 11.82 8.91 -19.45
N GLY A 101 12.97 9.55 -19.16
CA GLY A 101 13.73 10.36 -20.11
C GLY A 101 13.42 11.86 -20.10
N VAL A 102 12.59 12.35 -19.16
CA VAL A 102 12.31 13.79 -19.03
C VAL A 102 13.57 14.54 -18.59
N LYS A 103 13.87 15.64 -19.29
CA LYS A 103 15.03 16.50 -19.02
C LYS A 103 14.62 17.67 -18.12
N ILE A 104 15.54 18.11 -17.26
CA ILE A 104 15.37 19.31 -16.44
C ILE A 104 16.57 20.22 -16.66
N VAL A 105 16.30 21.51 -16.92
CA VAL A 105 17.31 22.55 -17.05
C VAL A 105 17.02 23.62 -16.00
N THR A 106 17.89 23.72 -15.00
CA THR A 106 17.82 24.74 -13.94
C THR A 106 18.40 26.08 -14.39
N GLY A 107 18.18 27.13 -13.60
CA GLY A 107 18.65 28.49 -13.90
C GLY A 107 17.98 29.14 -15.12
N LYS A 108 16.90 28.57 -15.66
CA LYS A 108 16.16 29.06 -16.82
C LYS A 108 14.67 29.20 -16.50
N GLY A 109 14.20 30.43 -16.37
CA GLY A 109 12.79 30.76 -16.14
C GLY A 109 12.29 31.88 -17.04
N LEU A 110 10.97 32.02 -17.17
CA LEU A 110 10.38 33.12 -17.94
C LEU A 110 10.82 34.47 -17.37
N GLY A 111 11.26 35.37 -18.26
CA GLY A 111 11.75 36.70 -17.90
C GLY A 111 13.19 36.73 -17.38
N VAL A 112 13.88 35.59 -17.34
CA VAL A 112 15.32 35.50 -17.04
C VAL A 112 16.11 35.47 -18.35
N ASP A 113 17.12 36.33 -18.51
CA ASP A 113 18.00 36.38 -19.70
C ASP A 113 17.28 36.37 -21.06
N GLY A 114 16.12 37.05 -21.12
CA GLY A 114 15.29 37.14 -22.33
C GLY A 114 14.56 35.84 -22.71
N PHE A 115 14.50 34.85 -21.81
CA PHE A 115 13.73 33.63 -21.99
C PHE A 115 12.22 33.94 -21.91
N SER A 116 11.47 33.60 -22.96
CA SER A 116 10.06 33.95 -23.11
C SER A 116 9.30 32.87 -23.87
N VAL A 117 7.96 32.89 -23.76
CA VAL A 117 7.07 31.99 -24.51
C VAL A 117 7.28 32.14 -26.02
N SER A 118 7.42 33.38 -26.51
CA SER A 118 7.65 33.64 -27.93
C SER A 118 8.96 33.02 -28.43
N LYS A 119 10.04 33.07 -27.63
CA LYS A 119 11.33 32.47 -27.98
C LYS A 119 11.26 30.95 -28.06
N LEU A 120 10.49 30.30 -27.18
CA LEU A 120 10.28 28.84 -27.27
C LEU A 120 9.62 28.44 -28.60
N LYS A 121 8.71 29.28 -29.12
CA LYS A 121 8.12 29.05 -30.44
C LYS A 121 9.17 29.14 -31.55
N GLU A 122 10.03 30.16 -31.48
CA GLU A 122 11.13 30.36 -32.44
C GLU A 122 12.15 29.21 -32.42
N GLU A 123 12.42 28.63 -31.24
CA GLU A 123 13.31 27.48 -31.05
C GLU A 123 12.70 26.14 -31.52
N GLY A 124 11.46 26.18 -32.03
CA GLY A 124 10.78 25.05 -32.66
C GLY A 124 10.05 24.14 -31.67
N HIS A 125 9.65 24.64 -30.49
CA HIS A 125 8.79 23.88 -29.60
C HIS A 125 7.37 23.75 -30.20
N ALA A 126 6.89 22.51 -30.31
CA ALA A 126 5.56 22.21 -30.84
C ALA A 126 4.46 22.66 -29.88
N ALA A 127 4.67 22.46 -28.58
CA ALA A 127 3.77 22.86 -27.52
C ALA A 127 4.52 23.30 -26.24
N VAL A 128 3.87 24.16 -25.46
CA VAL A 128 4.38 24.66 -24.16
C VAL A 128 3.34 24.42 -23.06
N PHE A 129 3.81 23.98 -21.89
CA PHE A 129 3.01 23.94 -20.66
C PHE A 129 3.57 24.92 -19.63
N LEU A 130 2.71 25.79 -19.09
CA LEU A 130 3.05 26.78 -18.07
C LEU A 130 2.61 26.28 -16.69
N GLY A 131 3.57 25.82 -15.89
CA GLY A 131 3.39 25.35 -14.51
C GLY A 131 4.26 26.12 -13.52
N ILE A 132 4.45 27.42 -13.75
CA ILE A 132 5.35 28.31 -12.99
C ILE A 132 4.86 28.68 -11.60
N GLY A 133 3.58 28.41 -11.30
CA GLY A 133 2.93 28.84 -10.08
C GLY A 133 2.86 30.38 -9.94
N LEU A 134 2.84 30.86 -8.70
CA LEU A 134 2.76 32.30 -8.38
C LEU A 134 3.99 32.72 -7.54
N GLY A 135 4.98 33.34 -8.18
CA GLY A 135 6.30 33.61 -7.60
C GLY A 135 6.39 34.84 -6.68
N ALA A 136 5.57 35.87 -6.89
CA ALA A 136 5.59 37.09 -6.09
C ALA A 136 4.63 37.06 -4.88
N PRO A 137 5.00 37.67 -3.74
CA PRO A 137 4.08 37.84 -2.62
C PRO A 137 3.07 38.97 -2.86
N ARG A 138 1.86 38.87 -2.30
CA ARG A 138 0.93 40.00 -2.23
C ARG A 138 1.28 40.92 -1.06
N ILE A 139 1.71 42.15 -1.36
CA ILE A 139 2.07 43.17 -0.36
C ILE A 139 1.02 44.28 -0.34
N THR A 140 0.52 44.61 0.85
CA THR A 140 -0.41 45.73 1.04
C THR A 140 0.33 47.04 1.33
N LYS A 141 -0.32 48.19 1.13
CA LYS A 141 0.25 49.52 1.36
C LYS A 141 0.88 49.68 2.76
N THR A 142 0.29 49.05 3.77
CA THR A 142 0.76 49.06 5.17
C THR A 142 2.20 48.57 5.34
N PHE A 143 2.65 47.67 4.47
CA PHE A 143 3.97 47.03 4.57
C PHE A 143 4.93 47.45 3.45
N GLN A 144 4.53 48.39 2.58
CA GLN A 144 5.41 48.88 1.52
C GLN A 144 6.64 49.57 2.11
N GLY A 145 7.82 49.21 1.60
CA GLY A 145 9.10 49.78 2.03
C GLY A 145 9.70 49.17 3.29
N LEU A 146 9.03 48.22 3.95
CA LEU A 146 9.62 47.48 5.06
C LEU A 146 10.60 46.41 4.56
N THR A 147 11.68 46.18 5.31
CA THR A 147 12.74 45.24 4.94
C THR A 147 12.90 44.11 5.98
N GLU A 148 13.58 43.04 5.57
CA GLU A 148 13.94 41.92 6.47
C GLU A 148 14.84 42.38 7.61
N GLU A 149 15.73 43.34 7.36
CA GLU A 149 16.53 43.97 8.40
C GLU A 149 15.66 44.67 9.44
N GLN A 150 14.51 45.21 9.08
CA GLN A 150 13.59 45.83 10.04
C GLN A 150 12.75 44.79 10.80
N GLY A 151 12.77 43.53 10.39
CA GLY A 151 12.00 42.42 10.95
C GLY A 151 10.75 42.04 10.14
N PHE A 152 10.60 42.57 8.92
CA PHE A 152 9.47 42.24 8.06
C PHE A 152 9.84 41.19 7.01
N PHE A 153 9.08 40.11 6.96
CA PHE A 153 9.18 39.09 5.92
C PHE A 153 7.85 38.93 5.18
N THR A 154 7.92 38.45 3.95
CA THR A 154 6.77 37.82 3.30
C THR A 154 6.93 36.30 3.39
N SER A 155 5.86 35.54 3.19
CA SER A 155 5.99 34.07 3.12
C SER A 155 6.96 33.63 2.02
N LYS A 156 6.98 34.35 0.89
CA LYS A 156 7.90 34.13 -0.25
C LYS A 156 9.36 34.47 0.05
N SER A 157 9.66 35.13 1.16
CA SER A 157 11.04 35.37 1.58
C SER A 157 11.42 34.54 2.81
N PHE A 158 10.50 34.39 3.77
CA PHE A 158 10.72 33.63 4.99
C PHE A 158 10.84 32.11 4.77
N LEU A 159 9.83 31.47 4.16
CA LEU A 159 9.81 30.02 4.05
C LEU A 159 10.96 29.46 3.19
N PRO A 160 11.36 30.10 2.07
CA PRO A 160 12.55 29.67 1.33
C PRO A 160 13.84 29.71 2.14
N LEU A 161 14.01 30.70 3.04
CA LEU A 161 15.17 30.74 3.94
C LEU A 161 15.16 29.55 4.91
N VAL A 162 13.99 29.26 5.52
CA VAL A 162 13.83 28.12 6.42
C VAL A 162 14.11 26.80 5.71
N ASN A 163 13.54 26.61 4.51
CA ASN A 163 13.69 25.37 3.76
C ASN A 163 15.13 25.17 3.26
N LYS A 164 15.81 26.21 2.76
CA LYS A 164 17.24 26.11 2.40
C LYS A 164 18.12 25.72 3.58
N ALA A 165 17.77 26.16 4.80
CA ALA A 165 18.51 25.85 6.02
C ALA A 165 18.12 24.51 6.67
N SER A 166 17.04 23.85 6.23
CA SER A 166 16.49 22.65 6.89
C SER A 166 16.29 21.45 5.98
N LYS A 167 16.38 21.61 4.65
CA LYS A 167 16.23 20.53 3.66
C LYS A 167 17.59 20.21 3.04
N PRO A 168 18.25 19.12 3.48
CA PRO A 168 19.52 18.72 2.90
C PRO A 168 19.36 18.32 1.43
N GLY A 169 20.36 18.67 0.61
CA GLY A 169 20.33 18.43 -0.84
C GLY A 169 19.51 19.47 -1.63
N MET A 170 18.74 20.35 -0.99
CA MET A 170 17.96 21.38 -1.70
C MET A 170 18.84 22.51 -2.24
N CYS A 171 19.83 22.98 -1.48
CA CYS A 171 20.78 23.99 -1.92
C CYS A 171 22.20 23.46 -1.70
N SER A 172 23.12 23.80 -2.62
CA SER A 172 24.56 23.60 -2.42
C SER A 172 25.17 24.60 -1.40
N CYS A 173 24.40 25.63 -1.05
CA CYS A 173 24.77 26.66 -0.10
C CYS A 173 24.58 26.20 1.35
N LYS A 174 25.51 26.59 2.24
CA LYS A 174 25.29 26.51 3.69
C LYS A 174 24.38 27.66 4.10
N SER A 175 23.09 27.39 4.26
CA SER A 175 22.13 28.36 4.79
C SER A 175 21.90 28.13 6.28
N GLU A 176 21.75 29.22 7.02
CA GLU A 176 21.37 29.21 8.43
C GLU A 176 19.90 29.57 8.60
N LEU A 177 19.27 29.04 9.65
CA LEU A 177 17.89 29.42 9.98
C LEU A 177 17.83 30.92 10.32
N PRO A 178 16.81 31.65 9.85
CA PRO A 178 16.67 33.06 10.19
C PRO A 178 16.48 33.22 11.72
N PRO A 179 17.24 34.11 12.40
CA PRO A 179 17.20 34.21 13.86
C PRO A 179 16.02 35.06 14.35
N LEU A 180 14.85 34.44 14.53
CA LEU A 180 13.62 35.14 14.94
C LEU A 180 13.44 35.17 16.46
N HIS A 181 14.30 35.89 17.18
CA HIS A 181 14.21 35.98 18.64
C HIS A 181 13.17 37.01 19.11
N GLY A 182 12.05 36.55 19.69
CA GLY A 182 11.04 37.43 20.27
C GLY A 182 9.61 37.01 19.92
N HIS A 183 8.74 38.00 19.71
CA HIS A 183 7.35 37.80 19.31
C HIS A 183 7.19 38.02 17.81
N VAL A 184 6.72 36.98 17.11
CA VAL A 184 6.43 36.98 15.68
C VAL A 184 4.92 37.09 15.46
N ILE A 185 4.50 38.02 14.60
CA ILE A 185 3.12 38.09 14.10
C ILE A 185 3.09 37.53 12.68
N VAL A 186 2.26 36.53 12.44
CA VAL A 186 1.98 36.00 11.12
C VAL A 186 0.61 36.49 10.66
N LEU A 187 0.54 37.06 9.46
CA LEU A 187 -0.67 37.68 8.92
C LEU A 187 -1.28 36.79 7.85
N GLY A 188 -2.41 36.14 8.15
CA GLY A 188 -3.07 35.24 7.23
C GLY A 188 -3.82 34.11 7.94
N ALA A 189 -4.55 33.33 7.17
CA ALA A 189 -5.38 32.22 7.67
C ALA A 189 -5.50 31.07 6.65
N GLY A 190 -4.52 30.91 5.75
CA GLY A 190 -4.39 29.74 4.87
C GLY A 190 -3.13 28.97 5.21
N ASP A 191 -2.87 27.86 4.52
CA ASP A 191 -1.77 26.93 4.80
C ASP A 191 -0.43 27.64 4.97
N THR A 192 -0.10 28.55 4.05
CA THR A 192 1.11 29.37 4.12
C THR A 192 1.30 30.11 5.44
N ALA A 193 0.21 30.58 6.07
CA ALA A 193 0.29 31.29 7.35
C ALA A 193 0.63 30.32 8.49
N PHE A 194 0.10 29.11 8.47
CA PHE A 194 0.36 28.09 9.48
C PHE A 194 1.75 27.47 9.34
N ASP A 195 2.21 27.25 8.11
CA ASP A 195 3.60 26.88 7.83
C ASP A 195 4.57 27.97 8.30
N CYS A 196 4.26 29.25 8.07
CA CYS A 196 5.06 30.36 8.59
C CYS A 196 5.08 30.37 10.13
N ALA A 197 3.93 30.14 10.77
CA ALA A 197 3.80 30.18 12.22
C ALA A 197 4.62 29.07 12.90
N THR A 198 4.47 27.83 12.44
CA THR A 198 5.19 26.66 12.98
C THR A 198 6.69 26.71 12.65
N SER A 199 7.06 27.23 11.47
CA SER A 199 8.46 27.46 11.09
C SER A 199 9.13 28.55 11.93
N ALA A 200 8.39 29.59 12.36
CA ALA A 200 8.92 30.64 13.22
C ALA A 200 9.42 30.10 14.56
N PHE A 201 8.78 29.07 15.14
CA PHE A 201 9.29 28.40 16.34
C PHE A 201 10.63 27.71 16.12
N ARG A 202 10.84 27.07 14.96
CA ARG A 202 12.14 26.45 14.61
C ARG A 202 13.24 27.50 14.46
N CYS A 203 12.86 28.73 14.10
CA CYS A 203 13.72 29.90 13.99
C CYS A 203 14.03 30.58 15.33
N GLY A 204 13.54 30.04 16.46
CA GLY A 204 13.81 30.55 17.80
C GLY A 204 12.79 31.57 18.33
N ALA A 205 11.61 31.69 17.69
CA ALA A 205 10.53 32.52 18.20
C ALA A 205 10.11 32.10 19.60
N LYS A 206 9.96 33.06 20.52
CA LYS A 206 9.47 32.82 21.87
C LYS A 206 7.95 32.74 21.92
N ARG A 207 7.29 33.46 21.01
CA ARG A 207 5.84 33.57 20.91
C ARG A 207 5.47 33.83 19.46
N VAL A 208 4.42 33.17 18.97
CA VAL A 208 3.89 33.37 17.62
C VAL A 208 2.40 33.69 17.73
N THR A 209 1.95 34.74 17.04
CA THR A 209 0.54 35.09 16.92
C THR A 209 0.12 35.09 15.46
N VAL A 210 -0.87 34.26 15.13
CA VAL A 210 -1.52 34.24 13.82
C VAL A 210 -2.69 35.23 13.86
N ALA A 211 -2.55 36.35 13.15
CA ALA A 211 -3.57 37.39 13.07
C ALA A 211 -4.27 37.34 11.71
N PHE A 212 -5.60 37.41 11.73
CA PHE A 212 -6.41 37.30 10.53
C PHE A 212 -7.66 38.17 10.64
N ARG A 213 -8.08 38.71 9.48
CA ARG A 213 -9.14 39.73 9.44
C ARG A 213 -10.55 39.19 9.67
N ARG A 214 -10.79 37.88 9.69
CA ARG A 214 -12.14 37.29 9.82
C ARG A 214 -12.25 36.43 11.08
N ALA A 215 -13.41 35.81 11.27
CA ALA A 215 -13.66 34.81 12.30
C ALA A 215 -12.84 33.52 12.08
N PHE A 216 -12.67 32.71 13.14
CA PHE A 216 -12.06 31.37 13.05
C PHE A 216 -12.76 30.46 12.03
N ARG A 217 -14.09 30.52 11.93
CA ARG A 217 -14.87 29.72 10.94
C ARG A 217 -14.54 30.05 9.47
N HIS A 218 -13.82 31.14 9.22
CA HIS A 218 -13.43 31.59 7.88
C HIS A 218 -11.94 31.35 7.57
N MET A 219 -11.23 30.59 8.42
CA MET A 219 -9.90 30.10 8.07
C MET A 219 -10.01 29.21 6.82
N ARG A 220 -9.03 29.38 5.91
CA ARG A 220 -8.95 28.61 4.65
C ARG A 220 -8.16 27.33 4.81
N ALA A 221 -7.24 27.29 5.78
CA ALA A 221 -6.49 26.08 6.08
C ALA A 221 -7.40 25.00 6.64
N VAL A 222 -7.10 23.75 6.32
CA VAL A 222 -7.83 22.59 6.85
C VAL A 222 -7.60 22.45 8.37
N PRO A 223 -8.56 21.88 9.13
CA PRO A 223 -8.43 21.77 10.59
C PRO A 223 -7.13 21.11 11.06
N GLU A 224 -6.66 20.08 10.35
CA GLU A 224 -5.43 19.35 10.66
C GLU A 224 -4.19 20.26 10.62
N GLU A 225 -4.20 21.27 9.75
CA GLU A 225 -3.12 22.26 9.66
C GLU A 225 -3.14 23.24 10.83
N VAL A 226 -4.34 23.67 11.22
CA VAL A 226 -4.56 24.57 12.34
C VAL A 226 -4.21 23.90 13.67
N ASP A 227 -4.53 22.62 13.81
CA ASP A 227 -4.28 21.83 15.02
C ASP A 227 -2.79 21.72 15.34
N ILE A 228 -1.90 21.59 14.34
CA ILE A 228 -0.44 21.60 14.56
C ILE A 228 0.01 22.91 15.20
N ALA A 229 -0.41 24.06 14.64
CA ALA A 229 -0.06 25.36 15.19
C ALA A 229 -0.63 25.57 16.60
N LYS A 230 -1.82 25.02 16.87
CA LYS A 230 -2.45 25.05 18.20
C LYS A 230 -1.71 24.18 19.21
N ASP A 231 -1.31 22.97 18.83
CA ASP A 231 -0.53 22.05 19.68
C ASP A 231 0.85 22.64 20.02
N GLU A 232 1.42 23.43 19.11
CA GLU A 232 2.63 24.22 19.34
C GLU A 232 2.40 25.54 20.08
N SER A 233 1.17 25.77 20.58
CA SER A 233 0.79 26.95 21.38
C SER A 233 0.91 28.29 20.64
N CYS A 234 0.59 28.33 19.34
CA CYS A 234 0.36 29.60 18.65
C CYS A 234 -0.84 30.34 19.26
N ASP A 235 -0.71 31.67 19.41
CA ASP A 235 -1.85 32.53 19.71
C ASP A 235 -2.60 32.88 18.42
N PHE A 236 -3.89 33.16 18.55
CA PHE A 236 -4.76 33.50 17.43
C PHE A 236 -5.46 34.83 17.69
N LEU A 237 -5.41 35.74 16.71
CA LEU A 237 -6.02 37.06 16.77
C LEU A 237 -7.00 37.26 15.60
N PRO A 238 -8.28 36.89 15.77
CA PRO A 238 -9.30 37.05 14.73
C PRO A 238 -9.75 38.51 14.59
N TYR A 239 -10.48 38.81 13.52
CA TYR A 239 -11.06 40.13 13.22
C TYR A 239 -10.04 41.29 13.24
N ALA A 240 -8.77 41.00 12.95
CA ALA A 240 -7.68 41.97 13.05
C ALA A 240 -7.14 42.31 11.65
N SER A 241 -7.36 43.55 11.21
CA SER A 241 -6.82 44.09 9.96
C SER A 241 -5.63 45.00 10.24
N PRO A 242 -4.42 44.74 9.72
CA PRO A 242 -3.24 45.55 10.04
C PRO A 242 -3.31 46.94 9.41
N SER A 243 -3.17 47.98 10.24
CA SER A 243 -3.29 49.38 9.82
C SER A 243 -1.97 50.15 9.86
N LYS A 244 -1.07 49.85 10.81
CA LYS A 244 0.22 50.55 10.93
C LYS A 244 1.30 49.70 11.61
N VAL A 245 2.51 49.68 11.03
CA VAL A 245 3.73 49.14 11.66
C VAL A 245 4.53 50.29 12.26
N THR A 246 4.94 50.16 13.53
CA THR A 246 5.76 51.15 14.23
C THR A 246 7.15 50.58 14.48
N LEU A 247 8.18 51.33 14.05
CA LEU A 247 9.58 51.01 14.29
C LEU A 247 10.07 51.66 15.59
N ASN A 248 11.04 51.04 16.26
CA ASN A 248 11.76 51.62 17.38
C ASN A 248 12.89 52.56 16.90
N GLU A 249 13.59 53.16 17.85
CA GLU A 249 14.72 54.08 17.59
C GLU A 249 15.87 53.43 16.81
N LYS A 250 15.98 52.10 16.81
CA LYS A 250 16.98 51.33 16.04
C LYS A 250 16.46 50.89 14.67
N GLY A 251 15.28 51.37 14.25
CA GLY A 251 14.66 51.04 12.98
C GLY A 251 14.06 49.63 12.91
N LYS A 252 13.91 48.90 14.03
CA LYS A 252 13.30 47.55 14.05
C LYS A 252 11.82 47.64 14.42
N ILE A 253 11.00 46.70 13.96
CA ILE A 253 9.58 46.62 14.34
C ILE A 253 9.46 46.53 15.87
N ALA A 254 8.50 47.28 16.42
CA ALA A 254 8.17 47.29 17.84
C ALA A 254 6.69 47.00 18.09
N TYR A 255 5.80 47.51 17.23
CA TYR A 255 4.36 47.31 17.34
C TYR A 255 3.68 47.19 15.98
N VAL A 256 2.64 46.36 15.91
CA VAL A 256 1.67 46.34 14.83
C VAL A 256 0.32 46.79 15.39
N SER A 257 -0.25 47.82 14.76
CA SER A 257 -1.61 48.29 15.05
C SER A 257 -2.59 47.56 14.14
N PHE A 258 -3.67 47.07 14.72
CA PHE A 258 -4.77 46.42 14.03
C PHE A 258 -6.05 47.20 14.27
N GLU A 259 -6.79 47.45 13.20
CA GLU A 259 -8.17 47.92 13.26
C GLU A 259 -9.10 46.71 13.22
N ARG A 260 -10.22 46.78 13.95
CA ARG A 260 -11.18 45.69 13.97
C ARG A 260 -11.89 45.58 12.63
N PHE A 261 -11.98 44.37 12.07
CA PHE A 261 -12.66 44.10 10.80
C PHE A 261 -13.92 43.29 11.07
N GLU A 262 -15.02 43.98 11.37
CA GLU A 262 -16.27 43.38 11.87
C GLU A 262 -17.17 42.90 10.73
N GLU A 263 -17.73 41.70 10.90
CA GLU A 263 -18.84 41.21 10.09
C GLU A 263 -20.12 41.96 10.48
N GLN A 264 -20.82 42.49 9.47
CA GLN A 264 -22.08 43.21 9.63
C GLN A 264 -23.27 42.24 9.49
N ASP A 265 -24.47 42.66 9.91
CA ASP A 265 -25.68 41.84 9.84
C ASP A 265 -26.04 41.39 8.40
N ASP A 266 -25.59 42.13 7.39
CA ASP A 266 -25.78 41.82 5.97
C ASP A 266 -24.70 40.88 5.38
N GLY A 267 -23.78 40.38 6.21
CA GLY A 267 -22.66 39.53 5.81
C GLY A 267 -21.49 40.27 5.16
N SER A 268 -21.58 41.60 5.00
CA SER A 268 -20.45 42.44 4.59
C SER A 268 -19.46 42.61 5.74
N TYR A 269 -18.27 43.13 5.42
CA TYR A 269 -17.26 43.42 6.43
C TYR A 269 -16.91 44.90 6.43
N LYS A 270 -16.85 45.50 7.62
CA LYS A 270 -16.49 46.90 7.83
C LYS A 270 -15.26 46.99 8.72
N LEU A 271 -14.37 47.89 8.35
CA LEU A 271 -13.23 48.25 9.17
C LEU A 271 -13.64 49.35 10.16
N ASP A 272 -13.37 49.14 11.45
CA ASP A 272 -13.64 50.09 12.52
C ASP A 272 -12.32 50.74 12.97
N PRO A 273 -12.06 52.00 12.55
CA PRO A 273 -10.83 52.72 12.90
C PRO A 273 -10.81 53.23 14.35
N GLU A 274 -11.93 53.20 15.07
CA GLU A 274 -11.98 53.60 16.49
C GLU A 274 -11.52 52.46 17.41
N GLN A 275 -11.71 51.22 16.98
CA GLN A 275 -11.29 50.01 17.70
C GLN A 275 -9.90 49.55 17.25
N VAL A 276 -8.86 50.14 17.83
CA VAL A 276 -7.45 49.81 17.52
C VAL A 276 -6.80 48.98 18.62
N ILE A 277 -6.23 47.83 18.25
CA ILE A 277 -5.39 47.00 19.11
C ILE A 277 -3.93 47.19 18.69
N LYS A 278 -3.05 47.50 19.65
CA LYS A 278 -1.60 47.55 19.43
C LYS A 278 -0.95 46.30 20.02
N VAL A 279 -0.39 45.46 19.17
CA VAL A 279 0.32 44.25 19.57
C VAL A 279 1.82 44.51 19.47
N LYS A 280 2.55 44.30 20.56
CA LYS A 280 4.02 44.35 20.54
C LYS A 280 4.53 43.20 19.67
N ALA A 281 5.49 43.45 18.80
CA ALA A 281 6.09 42.43 17.96
C ALA A 281 7.51 42.84 17.57
N ASP A 282 8.37 41.85 17.41
CA ASP A 282 9.74 42.04 16.93
C ASP A 282 9.83 41.70 15.42
N PHE A 283 8.97 40.78 14.96
CA PHE A 283 8.90 40.35 13.57
C PHE A 283 7.47 40.27 13.05
N VAL A 284 7.31 40.50 11.75
CA VAL A 284 6.03 40.36 11.04
C VAL A 284 6.25 39.54 9.78
N ILE A 285 5.42 38.52 9.57
CA ILE A 285 5.44 37.67 8.38
C ILE A 285 4.09 37.82 7.67
N SER A 286 4.10 38.37 6.45
CA SER A 286 2.90 38.48 5.62
C SER A 286 2.67 37.23 4.78
N ALA A 287 1.52 36.55 5.00
CA ALA A 287 1.10 35.35 4.29
C ALA A 287 -0.26 35.57 3.59
N PHE A 288 -0.39 36.70 2.86
CA PHE A 288 -1.62 37.06 2.14
C PHE A 288 -1.81 36.35 0.79
N GLY A 289 -0.94 35.39 0.48
CA GLY A 289 -0.91 34.68 -0.78
C GLY A 289 0.01 35.36 -1.81
N SER A 290 -0.11 34.88 -3.04
CA SER A 290 0.90 35.10 -4.08
C SER A 290 0.27 35.69 -5.36
N THR A 291 1.12 36.15 -6.26
CA THR A 291 0.79 36.68 -7.58
C THR A 291 1.98 36.44 -8.53
N THR A 292 1.82 36.76 -9.81
CA THR A 292 2.90 36.67 -10.80
C THR A 292 3.71 37.97 -10.88
N GLU A 293 5.03 37.87 -11.03
CA GLU A 293 5.94 39.00 -11.19
C GLU A 293 5.70 39.77 -12.51
N PRO A 294 5.86 41.11 -12.55
CA PRO A 294 5.62 41.89 -13.77
C PRO A 294 6.45 41.46 -14.99
N HIS A 295 7.74 41.19 -14.80
CA HIS A 295 8.62 40.73 -15.89
C HIS A 295 8.26 39.32 -16.41
N VAL A 296 7.66 38.48 -15.56
CA VAL A 296 7.14 37.16 -15.96
C VAL A 296 5.86 37.32 -16.79
N VAL A 297 4.98 38.26 -16.41
CA VAL A 297 3.79 38.60 -17.20
C VAL A 297 4.18 39.04 -18.61
N GLU A 298 5.18 39.90 -18.74
CA GLU A 298 5.71 40.32 -20.05
C GLU A 298 6.27 39.14 -20.86
N ALA A 299 6.99 38.23 -20.21
CA ALA A 299 7.57 37.04 -20.85
C ALA A 299 6.53 35.97 -21.26
N CYS A 300 5.30 36.04 -20.75
CA CYS A 300 4.18 35.18 -21.13
C CYS A 300 3.49 35.62 -22.44
N ALA A 301 3.85 36.77 -23.01
CA ALA A 301 3.25 37.26 -24.26
C ALA A 301 3.32 36.19 -25.38
N PRO A 302 2.23 36.00 -26.15
CA PRO A 302 1.06 36.88 -26.28
C PRO A 302 -0.11 36.62 -25.31
N LEU A 303 0.05 35.78 -24.28
CA LEU A 303 -1.04 35.46 -23.35
C LEU A 303 -1.42 36.66 -22.48
N ASN A 304 -2.71 36.79 -22.18
CA ASN A 304 -3.19 37.73 -21.18
C ASN A 304 -3.13 37.13 -19.75
N VAL A 305 -2.40 37.77 -18.84
CA VAL A 305 -2.33 37.40 -17.42
C VAL A 305 -3.18 38.38 -16.59
N GLU A 306 -4.39 37.97 -16.23
CA GLU A 306 -5.33 38.79 -15.47
C GLU A 306 -5.26 38.48 -13.98
N GLY A 307 -5.09 39.51 -13.14
CA GLY A 307 -5.06 39.34 -11.68
C GLY A 307 -3.90 38.46 -11.18
N GLY A 308 -2.88 38.26 -12.02
CA GLY A 308 -1.74 37.38 -11.75
C GLY A 308 -1.93 35.94 -12.21
N CYS A 309 -3.08 35.57 -12.81
CA CYS A 309 -3.36 34.22 -13.29
C CYS A 309 -3.60 34.18 -14.81
N ILE A 310 -3.37 33.00 -15.40
CA ILE A 310 -3.67 32.71 -16.80
C ILE A 310 -5.03 32.03 -16.89
N LYS A 311 -5.89 32.49 -17.81
CA LYS A 311 -7.16 31.81 -18.10
C LYS A 311 -6.91 30.62 -19.02
N VAL A 312 -7.52 29.50 -18.67
CA VAL A 312 -7.52 28.27 -19.46
C VAL A 312 -8.93 27.74 -19.59
N ASP A 313 -9.13 26.84 -20.54
CA ASP A 313 -10.32 25.99 -20.54
C ASP A 313 -10.22 24.93 -19.43
N ASP A 314 -11.22 24.87 -18.55
CA ASP A 314 -11.21 24.06 -17.33
C ASP A 314 -11.12 22.54 -17.58
N VAL A 315 -11.44 22.08 -18.80
CA VAL A 315 -11.39 20.66 -19.16
C VAL A 315 -10.05 20.30 -19.79
N THR A 316 -9.53 21.19 -20.64
CA THR A 316 -8.37 20.91 -21.48
C THR A 316 -7.05 21.45 -20.93
N GLY A 317 -7.11 22.46 -20.05
CA GLY A 317 -5.95 23.23 -19.61
C GLY A 317 -5.33 24.09 -20.72
N ASN A 318 -5.99 24.19 -21.89
CA ASN A 318 -5.50 24.95 -23.02
C ASN A 318 -5.80 26.44 -22.85
N THR A 319 -4.90 27.30 -23.30
CA THR A 319 -5.10 28.75 -23.31
C THR A 319 -5.83 29.22 -24.58
N GLU A 320 -6.01 30.53 -24.74
CA GLU A 320 -6.47 31.12 -26.01
C GLU A 320 -5.51 30.87 -27.19
N VAL A 321 -4.25 30.51 -26.90
CA VAL A 321 -3.24 30.15 -27.89
C VAL A 321 -3.15 28.62 -27.98
N PRO A 322 -3.52 27.98 -29.11
CA PRO A 322 -3.72 26.52 -29.18
C PRO A 322 -2.52 25.63 -28.83
N TRP A 323 -1.29 26.15 -28.92
CA TRP A 323 -0.08 25.39 -28.60
C TRP A 323 0.43 25.65 -27.18
N ILE A 324 -0.31 26.40 -26.36
CA ILE A 324 0.06 26.76 -24.99
C ILE A 324 -1.01 26.28 -24.03
N PHE A 325 -0.57 25.51 -23.04
CA PHE A 325 -1.35 24.97 -21.93
C PHE A 325 -0.84 25.54 -20.61
N ALA A 326 -1.66 25.57 -19.57
CA ALA A 326 -1.25 25.97 -18.23
C ALA A 326 -2.00 25.18 -17.14
N GLY A 327 -1.40 25.09 -15.94
CA GLY A 327 -1.99 24.37 -14.82
C GLY A 327 -1.28 24.63 -13.49
N GLY A 328 -1.93 24.30 -12.37
CA GLY A 328 -1.47 24.62 -11.01
C GLY A 328 -1.80 26.05 -10.58
N ASP A 329 -1.02 26.61 -9.65
CA ASP A 329 -1.35 27.92 -9.05
C ASP A 329 -1.47 29.07 -10.04
N ILE A 330 -0.80 28.97 -11.20
CA ILE A 330 -0.87 29.99 -12.26
C ILE A 330 -2.27 30.11 -12.87
N VAL A 331 -3.12 29.08 -12.76
CA VAL A 331 -4.53 29.13 -13.18
C VAL A 331 -5.50 29.36 -12.00
N GLY A 332 -4.97 29.53 -10.79
CA GLY A 332 -5.75 29.81 -9.58
C GLY A 332 -6.08 28.61 -8.69
N ASN A 333 -5.58 27.41 -9.02
CA ASN A 333 -5.72 26.22 -8.17
C ASN A 333 -4.76 26.27 -6.97
N GLY A 334 -5.16 25.72 -5.82
CA GLY A 334 -4.50 26.02 -4.55
C GLY A 334 -3.78 24.86 -3.86
N THR A 335 -3.99 23.62 -4.31
CA THR A 335 -3.44 22.43 -3.67
C THR A 335 -2.51 21.65 -4.60
N THR A 336 -1.54 20.93 -4.01
CA THR A 336 -0.60 20.08 -4.77
C THR A 336 -1.31 19.04 -5.63
N VAL A 337 -2.38 18.41 -5.12
CA VAL A 337 -3.12 17.37 -5.85
C VAL A 337 -3.91 17.93 -7.03
N GLU A 338 -4.47 19.13 -6.90
CA GLU A 338 -5.12 19.84 -8.01
C GLU A 338 -4.10 20.23 -9.07
N ALA A 339 -2.95 20.77 -8.68
CA ALA A 339 -1.87 21.09 -9.61
C ALA A 339 -1.37 19.85 -10.37
N VAL A 340 -1.20 18.72 -9.68
CA VAL A 340 -0.87 17.42 -10.31
C VAL A 340 -1.97 17.01 -11.29
N ASN A 341 -3.26 17.18 -10.94
CA ASN A 341 -4.36 16.86 -11.84
C ASN A 341 -4.40 17.78 -13.07
N ASP A 342 -4.15 19.08 -12.93
CA ASP A 342 -4.10 20.00 -14.08
C ASP A 342 -3.03 19.57 -15.08
N GLY A 343 -1.83 19.23 -14.59
CA GLY A 343 -0.77 18.70 -15.42
C GLY A 343 -1.17 17.39 -16.12
N LYS A 344 -1.86 16.50 -15.40
CA LYS A 344 -2.37 15.23 -15.95
C LYS A 344 -3.41 15.46 -17.05
N GLN A 345 -4.36 16.37 -16.85
CA GLN A 345 -5.38 16.70 -17.85
C GLN A 345 -4.72 17.34 -19.08
N ALA A 346 -3.87 18.36 -18.86
CA ALA A 346 -3.17 19.06 -19.92
C ALA A 346 -2.32 18.10 -20.77
N ALA A 347 -1.68 17.08 -20.19
CA ALA A 347 -0.89 16.10 -20.94
C ALA A 347 -1.71 15.37 -22.03
N TRP A 348 -2.97 14.99 -21.74
CA TRP A 348 -3.82 14.34 -22.74
C TRP A 348 -4.19 15.27 -23.89
N TRP A 349 -4.52 16.52 -23.58
CA TRP A 349 -4.97 17.49 -24.58
C TRP A 349 -3.80 18.07 -25.37
N LEU A 350 -2.64 18.23 -24.75
CA LEU A 350 -1.38 18.54 -25.41
C LEU A 350 -1.00 17.39 -26.35
N HIS A 351 -1.13 16.13 -25.91
CA HIS A 351 -0.93 14.98 -26.79
C HIS A 351 -1.86 15.04 -28.01
N LYS A 352 -3.17 15.23 -27.79
CA LYS A 352 -4.15 15.39 -28.87
C LYS A 352 -3.78 16.51 -29.83
N TYR A 353 -3.40 17.68 -29.31
CA TYR A 353 -2.98 18.82 -30.12
C TYR A 353 -1.79 18.45 -31.02
N VAL A 354 -0.70 17.93 -30.44
CA VAL A 354 0.50 17.57 -31.19
C VAL A 354 0.17 16.51 -32.25
N GLN A 355 -0.55 15.44 -31.92
CA GLN A 355 -0.93 14.43 -32.92
C GLN A 355 -1.73 15.03 -34.09
N GLN A 356 -2.68 15.92 -33.80
CA GLN A 356 -3.49 16.57 -34.84
C GLN A 356 -2.66 17.46 -35.77
N THR A 357 -1.61 18.13 -35.26
CA THR A 357 -0.71 18.91 -36.12
C THR A 357 0.07 18.06 -37.12
N HIS A 358 0.20 16.76 -36.86
CA HIS A 358 0.78 15.76 -37.78
C HIS A 358 -0.29 14.99 -38.59
N GLY A 359 -1.55 15.42 -38.56
CA GLY A 359 -2.65 14.75 -39.27
C GLY A 359 -3.05 13.40 -38.66
N LEU A 360 -2.64 13.12 -37.41
CA LEU A 360 -2.95 11.90 -36.70
C LEU A 360 -4.19 12.09 -35.81
N MET A 361 -5.02 11.06 -35.75
CA MET A 361 -6.22 11.04 -34.92
C MET A 361 -5.95 10.28 -33.63
N VAL A 362 -6.39 10.85 -32.51
CA VAL A 362 -6.37 10.19 -31.19
C VAL A 362 -7.79 9.84 -30.77
N SER A 363 -7.90 8.88 -29.84
CA SER A 363 -9.19 8.50 -29.24
C SER A 363 -9.94 9.74 -28.70
N PRO A 364 -11.27 9.83 -28.86
CA PRO A 364 -12.05 10.88 -28.20
C PRO A 364 -12.07 10.72 -26.67
N THR A 365 -11.91 9.48 -26.19
CA THR A 365 -11.84 9.15 -24.76
C THR A 365 -10.38 9.15 -24.29
N PRO A 366 -10.04 9.87 -23.21
CA PRO A 366 -8.69 9.86 -22.64
C PRO A 366 -8.19 8.47 -22.25
N GLN A 367 -6.95 8.15 -22.67
CA GLN A 367 -6.27 6.88 -22.43
C GLN A 367 -4.83 7.14 -21.98
N LEU A 368 -4.67 7.73 -20.80
CA LEU A 368 -3.34 7.96 -20.21
C LEU A 368 -2.76 6.64 -19.67
N PRO A 369 -1.50 6.28 -19.99
CA PRO A 369 -0.90 5.06 -19.48
C PRO A 369 -0.69 5.06 -17.95
N ASN A 370 -0.71 3.87 -17.36
CA ASN A 370 -0.49 3.64 -15.93
C ASN A 370 0.99 3.83 -15.52
N PHE A 371 1.28 3.62 -14.24
CA PHE A 371 2.64 3.54 -13.70
C PHE A 371 3.16 2.11 -13.79
N PHE A 372 4.38 1.92 -14.30
CA PHE A 372 5.01 0.60 -14.43
C PHE A 372 6.46 0.65 -13.93
N THR A 373 6.96 -0.53 -13.56
CA THR A 373 8.29 -0.80 -13.01
C THR A 373 8.80 -2.15 -13.55
N PRO A 374 10.07 -2.50 -13.34
CA PRO A 374 10.57 -3.84 -13.67
C PRO A 374 9.86 -4.98 -12.92
N ILE A 375 9.17 -4.72 -11.80
CA ILE A 375 8.32 -5.73 -11.12
C ILE A 375 7.24 -6.24 -12.07
N ASP A 376 6.67 -5.37 -12.89
CA ASP A 376 5.53 -5.70 -13.76
C ASP A 376 5.93 -6.72 -14.86
N LEU A 377 7.22 -6.80 -15.18
CA LEU A 377 7.81 -7.74 -16.14
C LEU A 377 8.05 -9.14 -15.56
N VAL A 378 7.95 -9.33 -14.25
CA VAL A 378 8.21 -10.62 -13.62
C VAL A 378 7.20 -11.65 -14.11
N ASP A 379 7.70 -12.76 -14.62
CA ASP A 379 6.89 -13.89 -15.04
C ASP A 379 6.45 -14.71 -13.82
N ILE A 380 5.15 -14.89 -13.69
CA ILE A 380 4.51 -15.68 -12.65
C ILE A 380 3.73 -16.86 -13.23
N SER A 381 3.97 -17.21 -14.49
CA SER A 381 3.38 -18.39 -15.10
C SER A 381 3.96 -19.68 -14.49
N ILE A 382 3.18 -20.76 -14.59
CA ILE A 382 3.60 -22.08 -14.13
C ILE A 382 2.89 -23.19 -14.90
N ASP A 383 3.65 -24.25 -15.21
CA ASP A 383 3.10 -25.49 -15.73
C ASP A 383 2.74 -26.44 -14.59
N VAL A 384 1.53 -27.01 -14.64
CA VAL A 384 1.04 -28.03 -13.71
C VAL A 384 0.68 -29.28 -14.51
N GLY A 385 1.61 -30.22 -14.56
CA GLY A 385 1.50 -31.34 -15.50
C GLY A 385 1.50 -30.81 -16.94
N PRO A 386 0.50 -31.15 -17.78
CA PRO A 386 0.43 -30.65 -19.16
C PRO A 386 -0.29 -29.29 -19.30
N LEU A 387 -0.70 -28.66 -18.20
CA LEU A 387 -1.49 -27.43 -18.21
C LEU A 387 -0.61 -26.22 -17.95
N HIS A 388 -0.68 -25.21 -18.82
CA HIS A 388 0.02 -23.94 -18.64
C HIS A 388 -0.90 -22.88 -18.02
N PHE A 389 -0.50 -22.31 -16.89
CA PHE A 389 -1.22 -21.24 -16.21
C PHE A 389 -0.45 -19.93 -16.39
N GLU A 390 -1.09 -18.90 -16.93
CA GLU A 390 -0.51 -17.55 -17.03
C GLU A 390 -0.20 -16.93 -15.66
N ASN A 391 -0.92 -17.35 -14.63
CA ASN A 391 -0.66 -17.07 -13.23
C ASN A 391 -1.32 -18.16 -12.36
N PRO A 392 -0.77 -18.44 -11.16
CA PRO A 392 -1.23 -19.54 -10.28
C PRO A 392 -2.53 -19.26 -9.52
N PHE A 393 -3.21 -18.12 -9.73
CA PHE A 393 -4.41 -17.76 -8.99
C PHE A 393 -5.69 -18.15 -9.75
N GLY A 394 -6.56 -18.92 -9.10
CA GLY A 394 -7.84 -19.32 -9.69
C GLY A 394 -9.01 -19.30 -8.72
N LEU A 395 -10.22 -19.22 -9.28
CA LEU A 395 -11.43 -19.33 -8.46
C LEU A 395 -11.73 -20.79 -8.12
N ALA A 396 -11.97 -21.09 -6.85
CA ALA A 396 -12.39 -22.42 -6.41
C ALA A 396 -13.82 -22.74 -6.87
N SER A 397 -14.16 -24.04 -6.95
CA SER A 397 -15.54 -24.52 -7.07
C SER A 397 -16.33 -24.13 -5.82
N ALA A 398 -16.98 -22.97 -5.87
CA ALA A 398 -17.70 -22.35 -4.77
C ALA A 398 -18.62 -21.24 -5.28
N THR A 399 -19.19 -20.42 -4.39
CA THR A 399 -20.12 -19.35 -4.79
C THR A 399 -19.54 -18.26 -5.69
N PRO A 400 -18.22 -17.93 -5.71
CA PRO A 400 -17.66 -17.03 -6.73
C PRO A 400 -17.77 -17.60 -8.15
N CYS A 401 -18.06 -18.89 -8.28
CA CYS A 401 -18.29 -19.60 -9.54
C CYS A 401 -19.74 -20.12 -9.64
N THR A 402 -20.72 -19.45 -9.02
CA THR A 402 -22.14 -19.88 -9.05
C THR A 402 -22.71 -19.91 -10.47
N SER A 403 -22.21 -19.07 -11.37
CA SER A 403 -22.63 -19.00 -12.78
C SER A 403 -21.46 -18.74 -13.71
N ALA A 404 -21.62 -19.12 -14.97
CA ALA A 404 -20.60 -18.89 -15.99
C ALA A 404 -20.29 -17.41 -16.23
N ALA A 405 -21.30 -16.52 -16.11
CA ALA A 405 -21.11 -15.08 -16.22
C ALA A 405 -20.24 -14.48 -15.09
N MET A 406 -20.12 -15.18 -13.96
CA MET A 406 -19.17 -14.78 -12.89
C MET A 406 -17.74 -15.17 -13.26
N ILE A 407 -17.55 -16.38 -13.77
CA ILE A 407 -16.25 -16.85 -14.29
C ILE A 407 -15.78 -15.95 -15.43
N ASP A 408 -16.68 -15.57 -16.34
CA ASP A 408 -16.39 -14.67 -17.45
C ASP A 408 -15.78 -13.33 -16.97
N ARG A 409 -16.43 -12.68 -16.01
CA ARG A 409 -15.94 -11.43 -15.41
C ARG A 409 -14.67 -11.62 -14.60
N ALA A 410 -14.45 -12.79 -14.01
CA ALA A 410 -13.21 -13.10 -13.31
C ALA A 410 -12.05 -13.21 -14.31
N PHE A 411 -12.25 -13.84 -15.47
CA PHE A 411 -11.23 -13.84 -16.52
C PHE A 411 -10.95 -12.43 -17.06
N ASP A 412 -11.98 -11.62 -17.27
CA ASP A 412 -11.82 -10.21 -17.64
C ASP A 412 -11.03 -9.42 -16.56
N ALA A 413 -11.13 -9.81 -15.29
CA ALA A 413 -10.38 -9.21 -14.17
C ALA A 413 -8.93 -9.71 -14.03
N GLY A 414 -8.53 -10.77 -14.75
CA GLY A 414 -7.15 -11.29 -14.77
C GLY A 414 -6.90 -12.61 -14.03
N TRP A 415 -7.94 -13.31 -13.59
CA TRP A 415 -7.78 -14.65 -12.99
C TRP A 415 -7.16 -15.63 -14.00
N GLY A 416 -6.17 -16.42 -13.59
CA GLY A 416 -5.46 -17.36 -14.47
C GLY A 416 -6.28 -18.62 -14.77
N PHE A 417 -7.11 -19.06 -13.82
CA PHE A 417 -8.01 -20.19 -14.00
C PHE A 417 -9.29 -20.09 -13.17
N ALA A 418 -10.28 -20.91 -13.48
CA ALA A 418 -11.48 -21.03 -12.66
C ALA A 418 -12.00 -22.48 -12.65
N VAL A 419 -12.58 -22.86 -11.52
CA VAL A 419 -13.26 -24.15 -11.38
C VAL A 419 -14.77 -23.92 -11.37
N THR A 420 -15.51 -24.62 -12.23
CA THR A 420 -16.98 -24.53 -12.22
C THR A 420 -17.53 -24.92 -10.85
N LYS A 421 -18.68 -24.36 -10.44
CA LYS A 421 -19.40 -24.92 -9.29
C LYS A 421 -19.71 -26.39 -9.62
N THR A 422 -19.44 -27.27 -8.67
CA THR A 422 -19.61 -28.71 -8.84
C THR A 422 -21.00 -29.02 -9.38
N PHE A 423 -21.10 -29.82 -10.44
CA PHE A 423 -22.38 -30.26 -11.00
C PHE A 423 -22.42 -31.79 -11.14
N GLY A 424 -23.64 -32.33 -11.19
CA GLY A 424 -23.91 -33.76 -11.33
C GLY A 424 -24.82 -34.04 -12.53
N LEU A 425 -25.21 -35.31 -12.68
CA LEU A 425 -26.24 -35.72 -13.62
C LEU A 425 -27.62 -35.18 -13.19
N ASP A 426 -28.57 -35.09 -14.12
CA ASP A 426 -29.91 -34.55 -13.83
C ASP A 426 -30.66 -35.34 -12.75
N LYS A 427 -30.38 -36.64 -12.61
CA LYS A 427 -30.93 -37.47 -11.54
C LYS A 427 -30.44 -37.09 -10.13
N ASP A 428 -29.32 -36.37 -10.05
CA ASP A 428 -28.66 -35.94 -8.82
C ASP A 428 -28.89 -34.45 -8.52
N LEU A 429 -29.86 -33.81 -9.19
CA LEU A 429 -30.21 -32.42 -8.94
C LEU A 429 -30.52 -32.17 -7.46
N VAL A 430 -30.11 -30.99 -7.00
CA VAL A 430 -30.24 -30.54 -5.62
C VAL A 430 -31.04 -29.25 -5.53
N THR A 431 -31.60 -29.00 -4.36
CA THR A 431 -32.20 -27.71 -3.99
C THR A 431 -31.52 -27.21 -2.72
N ASN A 432 -30.98 -26.00 -2.76
CA ASN A 432 -30.36 -25.38 -1.60
C ASN A 432 -31.39 -24.90 -0.59
N VAL A 433 -31.01 -24.92 0.69
CA VAL A 433 -31.78 -24.28 1.78
C VAL A 433 -31.37 -22.82 1.98
N SER A 434 -32.11 -22.07 2.79
CA SER A 434 -31.74 -20.71 3.21
C SER A 434 -32.23 -20.40 4.63
N PRO A 435 -31.44 -19.67 5.45
CA PRO A 435 -30.08 -19.17 5.21
C PRO A 435 -29.03 -20.29 5.18
N ARG A 436 -27.94 -20.11 4.43
CA ARG A 436 -26.95 -21.18 4.20
C ARG A 436 -25.48 -20.78 4.20
N ILE A 437 -25.16 -19.49 4.20
CA ILE A 437 -23.79 -18.99 4.29
C ILE A 437 -23.77 -17.90 5.35
N ILE A 438 -22.86 -18.03 6.30
CA ILE A 438 -22.74 -17.11 7.44
C ILE A 438 -21.28 -16.72 7.66
N ARG A 439 -21.08 -15.56 8.29
CA ARG A 439 -19.77 -15.18 8.86
C ARG A 439 -19.29 -16.19 9.90
N GLY A 440 -17.98 -16.32 10.04
CA GLY A 440 -17.36 -17.06 11.12
C GLY A 440 -17.41 -16.34 12.47
N SER A 441 -17.32 -17.10 13.55
CA SER A 441 -17.17 -16.59 14.93
C SER A 441 -15.73 -16.66 15.46
N THR A 442 -14.79 -17.06 14.60
CA THR A 442 -13.39 -17.40 14.95
C THR A 442 -12.53 -16.22 15.40
N THR A 443 -12.96 -14.98 15.15
CA THR A 443 -12.32 -13.75 15.65
C THR A 443 -13.28 -12.88 16.48
N GLY A 444 -14.27 -13.51 17.12
CA GLY A 444 -15.23 -12.83 17.98
C GLY A 444 -16.25 -11.99 17.19
N HIS A 445 -16.55 -10.79 17.69
CA HIS A 445 -17.61 -9.92 17.19
C HIS A 445 -17.15 -8.87 16.17
N LEU A 446 -16.17 -9.20 15.32
CA LEU A 446 -15.65 -8.31 14.28
C LEU A 446 -16.42 -8.46 12.96
N TYR A 447 -17.30 -7.52 12.65
CA TYR A 447 -18.10 -7.45 11.41
C TYR A 447 -17.44 -6.61 10.32
N GLY A 448 -17.92 -6.73 9.08
CA GLY A 448 -17.40 -5.97 7.93
C GLY A 448 -16.26 -6.70 7.21
N PRO A 449 -15.24 -5.98 6.70
CA PRO A 449 -14.18 -6.56 5.87
C PRO A 449 -13.32 -7.57 6.64
N GLY A 450 -12.63 -8.44 5.91
CA GLY A 450 -11.63 -9.34 6.49
C GLY A 450 -12.20 -10.39 7.44
N GLN A 451 -13.37 -10.96 7.12
CA GLN A 451 -13.89 -12.10 7.88
C GLN A 451 -12.90 -13.25 7.85
N SER A 452 -12.45 -13.66 9.03
CA SER A 452 -11.45 -14.71 9.26
C SER A 452 -11.93 -16.08 8.81
N SER A 453 -13.25 -16.31 8.82
CA SER A 453 -13.86 -17.47 8.19
C SER A 453 -15.29 -17.20 7.74
N PHE A 454 -15.79 -18.10 6.91
CA PHE A 454 -17.21 -18.30 6.65
C PHE A 454 -17.57 -19.75 6.92
N MET A 455 -18.84 -20.01 7.21
CA MET A 455 -19.39 -21.35 7.22
C MET A 455 -20.57 -21.44 6.28
N ASN A 456 -20.63 -22.54 5.53
CA ASN A 456 -21.71 -22.81 4.61
C ASN A 456 -22.32 -24.21 4.81
N ILE A 457 -23.61 -24.31 4.53
CA ILE A 457 -24.37 -25.55 4.35
C ILE A 457 -24.94 -25.60 2.91
N GLU A 458 -24.16 -25.14 1.93
CA GLU A 458 -24.54 -25.07 0.52
C GLU A 458 -24.14 -26.33 -0.25
N LEU A 459 -25.07 -26.89 -1.02
CA LEU A 459 -24.83 -28.09 -1.81
C LEU A 459 -24.00 -27.82 -3.08
N ILE A 460 -23.99 -28.80 -3.99
CA ILE A 460 -23.50 -28.62 -5.36
C ILE A 460 -24.37 -27.61 -6.14
N SER A 461 -24.02 -27.35 -7.40
CA SER A 461 -24.78 -26.44 -8.26
C SER A 461 -26.23 -26.89 -8.41
N GLU A 462 -27.17 -25.95 -8.30
CA GLU A 462 -28.57 -26.15 -8.68
C GLU A 462 -28.77 -26.08 -10.21
N LYS A 463 -27.71 -25.75 -10.96
CA LYS A 463 -27.73 -25.70 -12.43
C LYS A 463 -27.32 -27.04 -13.03
N THR A 464 -27.97 -27.41 -14.13
CA THR A 464 -27.81 -28.71 -14.80
C THR A 464 -26.42 -28.89 -15.41
N ALA A 465 -26.05 -30.15 -15.71
CA ALA A 465 -24.84 -30.44 -16.47
C ALA A 465 -24.86 -29.76 -17.85
N GLU A 466 -26.02 -29.70 -18.52
CA GLU A 466 -26.19 -29.02 -19.80
C GLU A 466 -25.85 -27.52 -19.72
N TYR A 467 -26.32 -26.85 -18.65
CA TYR A 467 -25.94 -25.45 -18.41
C TYR A 467 -24.42 -25.31 -18.30
N TRP A 468 -23.76 -26.14 -17.51
CA TRP A 468 -22.32 -26.02 -17.33
C TRP A 468 -21.53 -26.36 -18.59
N CYS A 469 -21.89 -27.43 -19.29
CA CYS A 469 -21.19 -27.87 -20.48
C CYS A 469 -21.29 -26.86 -21.64
N SER A 470 -22.49 -26.34 -21.90
CA SER A 470 -22.69 -25.30 -22.91
C SER A 470 -21.90 -24.02 -22.59
N ASN A 471 -21.86 -23.63 -21.31
CA ASN A 471 -21.13 -22.43 -20.89
C ASN A 471 -19.62 -22.62 -20.81
N VAL A 472 -19.11 -23.80 -20.45
CA VAL A 472 -17.67 -24.12 -20.52
C VAL A 472 -17.18 -23.99 -21.97
N THR A 473 -17.93 -24.55 -22.92
CA THR A 473 -17.64 -24.39 -24.36
C THR A 473 -17.57 -22.90 -24.75
N ALA A 474 -18.55 -22.11 -24.31
CA ALA A 474 -18.59 -20.67 -24.61
C ALA A 474 -17.42 -19.90 -23.96
N LEU A 475 -17.10 -20.20 -22.70
CA LEU A 475 -16.01 -19.57 -21.96
C LEU A 475 -14.65 -19.91 -22.59
N LYS A 476 -14.38 -21.16 -22.94
CA LYS A 476 -13.14 -21.54 -23.64
C LYS A 476 -13.00 -20.86 -25.01
N LYS A 477 -14.11 -20.69 -25.72
CA LYS A 477 -14.12 -19.96 -26.99
C LYS A 477 -13.77 -18.48 -26.81
N LYS A 478 -14.30 -17.83 -25.76
CA LYS A 478 -14.02 -16.42 -25.46
C LYS A 478 -12.61 -16.23 -24.89
N HIS A 479 -12.15 -17.17 -24.08
CA HIS A 479 -10.92 -17.10 -23.30
C HIS A 479 -10.01 -18.32 -23.53
N PRO A 480 -9.43 -18.49 -24.72
CA PRO A 480 -8.70 -19.71 -25.08
C PRO A 480 -7.47 -19.98 -24.20
N GLY A 481 -6.78 -18.91 -23.74
CA GLY A 481 -5.60 -19.00 -22.88
C GLY A 481 -5.90 -19.20 -21.38
N LYS A 482 -7.16 -19.12 -20.95
CA LYS A 482 -7.55 -19.32 -19.55
C LYS A 482 -7.84 -20.78 -19.28
N ILE A 483 -7.39 -21.29 -18.13
CA ILE A 483 -7.66 -22.68 -17.73
C ILE A 483 -9.05 -22.77 -17.09
N ILE A 484 -9.88 -23.70 -17.59
CA ILE A 484 -11.19 -24.04 -17.03
C ILE A 484 -11.17 -25.49 -16.54
N ILE A 485 -11.48 -25.67 -15.27
CA ILE A 485 -11.59 -26.98 -14.64
C ILE A 485 -13.05 -27.26 -14.33
N SER A 486 -13.62 -28.31 -14.91
CA SER A 486 -15.00 -28.71 -14.62
C SER A 486 -15.05 -29.54 -13.34
N SER A 487 -15.64 -28.98 -12.28
CA SER A 487 -15.88 -29.76 -11.06
C SER A 487 -17.13 -30.62 -11.21
N ILE A 488 -16.97 -31.93 -11.02
CA ILE A 488 -18.04 -32.91 -11.18
C ILE A 488 -18.20 -33.81 -9.96
N MET A 489 -19.40 -34.34 -9.75
CA MET A 489 -19.70 -35.27 -8.66
C MET A 489 -20.83 -36.24 -9.01
N CYS A 490 -20.66 -37.50 -8.67
CA CYS A 490 -21.66 -38.56 -8.76
C CYS A 490 -21.72 -39.37 -7.45
N SER A 491 -22.72 -40.24 -7.34
CA SER A 491 -22.73 -41.33 -6.36
C SER A 491 -21.59 -42.32 -6.60
N TYR A 492 -21.36 -43.25 -5.67
CA TYR A 492 -20.41 -44.35 -5.87
C TYR A 492 -20.96 -45.37 -6.88
N ASN A 493 -21.02 -44.96 -8.15
CA ASN A 493 -21.48 -45.74 -9.29
C ASN A 493 -20.55 -45.49 -10.48
N LYS A 494 -20.02 -46.58 -11.06
CA LYS A 494 -19.04 -46.51 -12.15
C LYS A 494 -19.63 -45.86 -13.39
N GLU A 495 -20.82 -46.28 -13.79
CA GLU A 495 -21.47 -45.82 -15.01
C GLU A 495 -21.73 -44.31 -14.97
N ASP A 496 -22.20 -43.78 -13.83
CA ASP A 496 -22.46 -42.36 -13.61
C ASP A 496 -21.21 -41.50 -13.73
N TRP A 497 -20.13 -41.90 -13.04
CA TRP A 497 -18.86 -41.19 -13.11
C TRP A 497 -18.32 -41.18 -14.54
N GLN A 498 -18.43 -42.29 -15.26
CA GLN A 498 -18.00 -42.37 -16.66
C GLN A 498 -18.89 -41.56 -17.60
N GLU A 499 -20.21 -41.57 -17.41
CA GLU A 499 -21.16 -40.77 -18.18
C GLU A 499 -20.90 -39.27 -18.00
N LEU A 500 -20.90 -38.79 -16.76
CA LEU A 500 -20.67 -37.38 -16.46
C LEU A 500 -19.28 -36.91 -16.92
N THR A 501 -18.26 -37.77 -16.79
CA THR A 501 -16.92 -37.49 -17.31
C THR A 501 -16.96 -37.28 -18.82
N ARG A 502 -17.59 -38.17 -19.60
CA ARG A 502 -17.67 -38.02 -21.07
C ARG A 502 -18.42 -36.74 -21.47
N ILE A 503 -19.53 -36.44 -20.80
CA ILE A 503 -20.32 -35.21 -21.05
C ILE A 503 -19.48 -33.97 -20.75
N ALA A 504 -18.81 -33.93 -19.59
CA ALA A 504 -17.97 -32.80 -19.19
C ALA A 504 -16.76 -32.62 -20.12
N VAL A 505 -16.06 -33.70 -20.50
CA VAL A 505 -14.92 -33.66 -21.42
C VAL A 505 -15.34 -33.17 -22.81
N ALA A 506 -16.52 -33.59 -23.30
CA ALA A 506 -17.03 -33.16 -24.60
C ALA A 506 -17.26 -31.64 -24.68
N ALA A 507 -17.48 -30.97 -23.55
CA ALA A 507 -17.60 -29.52 -23.46
C ALA A 507 -16.26 -28.77 -23.60
N GLY A 508 -15.13 -29.50 -23.62
CA GLY A 508 -13.79 -28.96 -23.80
C GLY A 508 -13.16 -28.21 -22.61
N PRO A 509 -13.39 -28.56 -21.33
CA PRO A 509 -12.58 -28.03 -20.24
C PRO A 509 -11.12 -28.51 -20.38
N ASP A 510 -10.19 -27.79 -19.76
CA ASP A 510 -8.76 -28.15 -19.78
C ASP A 510 -8.46 -29.30 -18.81
N ALA A 511 -9.24 -29.42 -17.72
CA ALA A 511 -9.16 -30.50 -16.76
C ALA A 511 -10.49 -30.75 -16.03
N LEU A 512 -10.55 -31.83 -15.25
CA LEU A 512 -11.65 -32.12 -14.33
C LEU A 512 -11.20 -32.00 -12.87
N GLU A 513 -12.14 -31.64 -11.98
CA GLU A 513 -11.97 -31.73 -10.54
C GLU A 513 -13.05 -32.63 -9.93
N LEU A 514 -12.63 -33.75 -9.33
CA LEU A 514 -13.54 -34.72 -8.71
C LEU A 514 -13.87 -34.26 -7.29
N ASN A 515 -15.10 -33.80 -7.06
CA ASN A 515 -15.52 -33.38 -5.73
C ASN A 515 -15.85 -34.60 -4.86
N LEU A 516 -14.86 -35.11 -4.15
CA LEU A 516 -15.01 -36.22 -3.21
C LEU A 516 -15.18 -35.74 -1.77
N SER A 517 -15.50 -34.46 -1.56
CA SER A 517 -15.14 -33.83 -0.28
C SER A 517 -16.19 -32.92 0.33
N CYS A 518 -17.35 -32.73 -0.31
CA CYS A 518 -18.43 -31.93 0.27
C CYS A 518 -18.91 -32.55 1.61
N PRO A 519 -18.77 -31.85 2.76
CA PRO A 519 -19.01 -32.46 4.07
C PRO A 519 -20.48 -32.50 4.49
N HIS A 520 -21.39 -31.89 3.73
CA HIS A 520 -22.78 -31.70 4.12
C HIS A 520 -23.76 -32.00 2.99
N GLY A 521 -24.92 -32.56 3.35
CA GLY A 521 -26.06 -32.86 2.46
C GLY A 521 -25.83 -33.91 1.37
N MET A 522 -24.58 -34.30 1.11
CA MET A 522 -24.22 -35.29 0.08
C MET A 522 -23.77 -36.63 0.68
N GLY A 523 -23.23 -36.63 1.91
CA GLY A 523 -22.80 -37.85 2.61
C GLY A 523 -23.96 -38.82 2.90
N GLU A 524 -25.14 -38.28 3.23
CA GLU A 524 -26.39 -39.05 3.41
C GLU A 524 -26.85 -39.76 2.12
N ARG A 525 -26.34 -39.33 0.96
CA ARG A 525 -26.61 -39.92 -0.35
C ARG A 525 -25.44 -40.80 -0.85
N GLY A 526 -24.45 -41.08 0.01
CA GLY A 526 -23.26 -41.86 -0.36
C GLY A 526 -22.32 -41.14 -1.33
N MET A 527 -22.34 -39.81 -1.36
CA MET A 527 -21.49 -38.98 -2.24
C MET A 527 -20.61 -38.01 -1.43
N GLY A 528 -19.69 -37.33 -2.12
CA GLY A 528 -18.83 -36.31 -1.49
C GLY A 528 -17.98 -36.90 -0.37
N LEU A 529 -18.05 -36.30 0.84
CA LEU A 529 -17.25 -36.72 2.00
C LEU A 529 -17.34 -38.22 2.31
N ALA A 530 -18.50 -38.85 2.09
CA ALA A 530 -18.67 -40.29 2.30
C ALA A 530 -17.70 -41.13 1.46
N CYS A 531 -17.36 -40.67 0.24
CA CYS A 531 -16.35 -41.32 -0.60
C CYS A 531 -14.93 -40.84 -0.26
N GLY A 532 -14.73 -39.55 -0.04
CA GLY A 532 -13.39 -38.97 0.16
C GLY A 532 -12.68 -39.34 1.47
N GLN A 533 -13.37 -40.00 2.40
CA GLN A 533 -12.78 -40.51 3.64
C GLN A 533 -12.26 -41.94 3.51
N ASP A 534 -12.61 -42.66 2.45
CA ASP A 534 -12.21 -44.05 2.23
C ASP A 534 -11.24 -44.16 1.04
N PRO A 535 -9.98 -44.58 1.25
CA PRO A 535 -9.01 -44.70 0.17
C PRO A 535 -9.42 -45.70 -0.92
N VAL A 536 -10.21 -46.72 -0.62
CA VAL A 536 -10.68 -47.69 -1.62
C VAL A 536 -11.63 -46.98 -2.59
N LEU A 537 -12.63 -46.27 -2.07
CA LEU A 537 -13.61 -45.56 -2.89
C LEU A 537 -12.95 -44.47 -3.73
N VAL A 538 -12.01 -43.69 -3.15
CA VAL A 538 -11.25 -42.68 -3.89
C VAL A 538 -10.46 -43.30 -5.03
N ARG A 539 -9.75 -44.41 -4.78
CA ARG A 539 -8.96 -45.11 -5.80
C ARG A 539 -9.86 -45.60 -6.94
N ASP A 540 -10.99 -46.21 -6.62
CA ASP A 540 -11.89 -46.77 -7.62
C ASP A 540 -12.56 -45.70 -8.46
N ILE A 541 -13.05 -44.61 -7.85
CA ILE A 541 -13.59 -43.45 -8.59
C ILE A 541 -12.53 -42.87 -9.54
N CYS A 542 -11.31 -42.66 -9.06
CA CYS A 542 -10.24 -42.13 -9.91
C CYS A 542 -9.95 -43.06 -11.10
N LYS A 543 -9.96 -44.39 -10.89
CA LYS A 543 -9.81 -45.36 -12.00
C LYS A 543 -10.93 -45.23 -13.01
N TRP A 544 -12.18 -45.15 -12.56
CA TRP A 544 -13.33 -45.04 -13.45
C TRP A 544 -13.28 -43.76 -14.30
N VAL A 545 -12.88 -42.64 -13.69
CA VAL A 545 -12.69 -41.37 -14.39
C VAL A 545 -11.51 -41.45 -15.35
N ARG A 546 -10.37 -42.02 -14.95
CA ARG A 546 -9.21 -42.19 -15.84
C ARG A 546 -9.54 -43.03 -17.07
N GLU A 547 -10.36 -44.07 -16.92
CA GLU A 547 -10.86 -44.90 -18.03
C GLU A 547 -11.74 -44.12 -19.01
N ALA A 548 -12.39 -43.04 -18.58
CA ALA A 548 -13.35 -42.25 -19.38
C ALA A 548 -12.83 -40.87 -19.82
N SER A 549 -11.83 -40.31 -19.14
CA SER A 549 -11.24 -39.01 -19.44
C SER A 549 -9.93 -39.18 -20.21
N PRO A 550 -9.72 -38.47 -21.32
CA PRO A 550 -8.41 -38.32 -21.94
C PRO A 550 -7.61 -37.13 -21.37
N ILE A 551 -8.29 -36.14 -20.77
CA ILE A 551 -7.69 -34.94 -20.19
C ILE A 551 -7.29 -35.16 -18.72
N PRO A 552 -6.44 -34.29 -18.14
CA PRO A 552 -6.05 -34.39 -16.74
C PRO A 552 -7.23 -34.25 -15.78
N PHE A 553 -7.14 -34.90 -14.61
CA PHE A 553 -8.09 -34.66 -13.53
C PHE A 553 -7.45 -34.67 -12.15
N PHE A 554 -8.04 -33.87 -11.26
CA PHE A 554 -7.59 -33.68 -9.88
C PHE A 554 -8.64 -34.18 -8.91
N ALA A 555 -8.26 -35.01 -7.93
CA ALA A 555 -9.17 -35.39 -6.86
C ALA A 555 -9.17 -34.32 -5.77
N LYS A 556 -10.32 -33.67 -5.51
CA LYS A 556 -10.44 -32.70 -4.42
C LYS A 556 -10.63 -33.42 -3.10
N LEU A 557 -9.70 -33.21 -2.18
CA LEU A 557 -9.58 -33.94 -0.91
C LEU A 557 -10.24 -33.20 0.25
N THR A 558 -10.76 -33.97 1.21
CA THR A 558 -11.39 -33.46 2.42
C THR A 558 -10.33 -33.38 3.51
N PRO A 559 -10.30 -32.33 4.34
CA PRO A 559 -9.44 -32.31 5.51
C PRO A 559 -10.00 -33.13 6.68
N ASN A 560 -11.24 -33.59 6.56
CA ASN A 560 -11.97 -34.29 7.62
C ASN A 560 -11.62 -35.78 7.65
N VAL A 561 -10.33 -36.11 7.60
CA VAL A 561 -9.76 -37.46 7.64
C VAL A 561 -8.60 -37.50 8.62
N THR A 562 -8.32 -38.68 9.16
CA THR A 562 -7.17 -38.87 10.05
C THR A 562 -5.84 -38.62 9.32
N ASP A 563 -5.69 -39.16 8.10
CA ASP A 563 -4.48 -39.00 7.30
C ASP A 563 -4.80 -38.72 5.83
N VAL A 564 -4.68 -37.44 5.45
CA VAL A 564 -4.91 -36.99 4.06
C VAL A 564 -3.92 -37.58 3.07
N ARG A 565 -2.72 -37.99 3.52
CA ARG A 565 -1.68 -38.58 2.66
C ARG A 565 -2.14 -39.91 2.07
N VAL A 566 -2.87 -40.69 2.86
CA VAL A 566 -3.42 -41.99 2.44
C VAL A 566 -4.44 -41.81 1.32
N ILE A 567 -5.30 -40.80 1.44
CA ILE A 567 -6.29 -40.47 0.42
C ILE A 567 -5.63 -39.92 -0.85
N ALA A 568 -4.64 -39.02 -0.71
CA ALA A 568 -3.88 -38.49 -1.84
C ALA A 568 -3.15 -39.60 -2.60
N LYS A 569 -2.55 -40.56 -1.87
CA LYS A 569 -1.90 -41.73 -2.46
C LYS A 569 -2.91 -42.61 -3.21
N ALA A 570 -4.09 -42.84 -2.63
CA ALA A 570 -5.16 -43.59 -3.29
C ALA A 570 -5.63 -42.94 -4.59
N ALA A 571 -5.78 -41.60 -4.61
CA ALA A 571 -6.11 -40.86 -5.82
C ALA A 571 -5.02 -41.03 -6.91
N LYS A 572 -3.75 -40.91 -6.53
CA LYS A 572 -2.60 -41.13 -7.44
C LYS A 572 -2.58 -42.56 -7.99
N GLU A 573 -2.76 -43.56 -7.14
CA GLU A 573 -2.86 -44.99 -7.54
C GLU A 573 -4.07 -45.27 -8.43
N GLY A 574 -5.13 -44.46 -8.32
CA GLY A 574 -6.28 -44.52 -9.20
C GLY A 574 -6.09 -43.80 -10.54
N GLY A 575 -4.96 -43.14 -10.75
CA GLY A 575 -4.62 -42.46 -12.01
C GLY A 575 -4.98 -40.98 -12.05
N ALA A 576 -5.25 -40.33 -10.92
CA ALA A 576 -5.37 -38.88 -10.86
C ALA A 576 -4.03 -38.22 -11.22
N ASP A 577 -4.08 -37.13 -11.97
CA ASP A 577 -2.90 -36.35 -12.39
C ASP A 577 -2.41 -35.41 -11.28
N GLY A 578 -3.23 -35.19 -10.25
CA GLY A 578 -2.89 -34.44 -9.05
C GLY A 578 -4.04 -34.44 -8.06
N VAL A 579 -3.94 -33.61 -7.02
CA VAL A 579 -4.99 -33.42 -6.02
C VAL A 579 -5.26 -31.96 -5.74
N THR A 580 -6.50 -31.64 -5.38
CA THR A 580 -6.84 -30.33 -4.80
C THR A 580 -6.91 -30.47 -3.28
N ALA A 581 -6.06 -29.76 -2.54
CA ALA A 581 -5.95 -29.82 -1.08
C ALA A 581 -6.19 -28.43 -0.47
N ILE A 582 -7.30 -28.15 0.21
CA ILE A 582 -8.34 -29.03 0.73
C ILE A 582 -9.74 -28.42 0.59
N ASN A 583 -10.79 -29.25 0.66
CA ASN A 583 -12.14 -28.73 0.86
C ASN A 583 -12.32 -28.15 2.29
N THR A 584 -13.52 -27.69 2.59
CA THR A 584 -13.89 -27.07 3.86
C THR A 584 -13.76 -28.01 5.07
N VAL A 585 -13.50 -27.40 6.23
CA VAL A 585 -13.38 -28.10 7.52
C VAL A 585 -14.78 -28.20 8.14
N SER A 586 -15.22 -29.40 8.51
CA SER A 586 -16.54 -29.61 9.13
C SER A 586 -16.64 -28.87 10.46
N SER A 587 -17.73 -28.11 10.67
CA SER A 587 -17.85 -27.21 11.82
C SER A 587 -19.31 -26.90 12.20
N LEU A 588 -19.48 -26.40 13.44
CA LEU A 588 -20.66 -25.67 13.91
C LEU A 588 -20.17 -24.29 14.44
N GLN A 589 -20.63 -23.18 13.87
CA GLN A 589 -20.03 -21.86 14.15
C GLN A 589 -20.49 -21.23 15.45
N THR A 590 -21.81 -21.13 15.65
CA THR A 590 -22.34 -20.46 16.84
C THR A 590 -23.72 -20.98 17.21
N LEU A 591 -23.96 -21.03 18.51
CA LEU A 591 -25.28 -21.15 19.12
C LEU A 591 -25.60 -19.82 19.80
N LYS A 592 -26.83 -19.36 19.68
CA LYS A 592 -27.34 -18.21 20.41
C LYS A 592 -27.60 -18.60 21.87
N PRO A 593 -27.72 -17.63 22.79
CA PRO A 593 -28.16 -17.90 24.16
C PRO A 593 -29.51 -18.64 24.25
N SER A 594 -30.36 -18.52 23.23
CA SER A 594 -31.62 -19.27 23.09
C SER A 594 -31.44 -20.74 22.67
N SER A 595 -30.21 -21.24 22.58
CA SER A 595 -29.84 -22.56 22.02
C SER A 595 -30.09 -22.72 20.52
N GLU A 596 -30.56 -21.68 19.83
CA GLU A 596 -30.72 -21.69 18.37
C GLU A 596 -29.36 -21.61 17.69
N ALA A 597 -29.13 -22.47 16.70
CA ALA A 597 -27.94 -22.36 15.86
C ALA A 597 -28.02 -21.18 14.89
N TRP A 598 -26.87 -20.79 14.33
CA TRP A 598 -26.82 -19.95 13.15
C TRP A 598 -25.86 -20.60 12.13
N PRO A 599 -26.29 -20.87 10.89
CA PRO A 599 -27.61 -20.58 10.31
C PRO A 599 -28.74 -21.45 10.92
N ALA A 600 -29.95 -20.90 10.95
CA ALA A 600 -31.18 -21.57 11.37
C ALA A 600 -32.19 -21.59 10.22
N VAL A 601 -32.64 -22.78 9.82
CA VAL A 601 -33.48 -23.03 8.64
C VAL A 601 -34.89 -23.44 9.07
N GLY A 602 -35.90 -22.82 8.45
CA GLY A 602 -37.32 -23.10 8.68
C GLY A 602 -37.84 -22.67 10.06
N ASP A 603 -39.13 -22.91 10.31
CA ASP A 603 -39.81 -22.52 11.56
C ASP A 603 -39.25 -23.25 12.79
N GLU A 604 -38.80 -24.49 12.59
CA GLU A 604 -38.11 -25.29 13.61
C GLU A 604 -36.67 -24.81 13.89
N LYS A 605 -36.16 -23.84 13.11
CA LYS A 605 -34.82 -23.25 13.26
C LYS A 605 -33.69 -24.29 13.28
N ARG A 606 -33.80 -25.30 12.42
CA ARG A 606 -32.85 -26.43 12.36
C ARG A 606 -31.53 -26.01 11.72
N THR A 607 -30.48 -26.78 11.99
CA THR A 607 -29.20 -26.65 11.30
C THR A 607 -28.58 -28.02 11.05
N THR A 608 -27.49 -28.04 10.29
CA THR A 608 -26.59 -29.20 10.13
C THR A 608 -25.15 -28.74 10.21
N TYR A 609 -24.19 -29.65 10.35
CA TYR A 609 -22.78 -29.30 10.30
C TYR A 609 -22.43 -28.72 8.93
N GLY A 610 -21.72 -27.59 8.94
CA GLY A 610 -21.34 -26.85 7.74
C GLY A 610 -19.84 -26.90 7.49
N GLY A 611 -19.45 -26.53 6.28
CA GLY A 611 -18.05 -26.35 5.89
C GLY A 611 -17.51 -24.98 6.28
N MET A 612 -16.55 -24.92 7.19
CA MET A 612 -15.75 -23.73 7.47
C MET A 612 -14.72 -23.52 6.36
N SER A 613 -14.55 -22.26 5.96
CA SER A 613 -13.59 -21.79 4.95
C SER A 613 -12.91 -20.50 5.43
N GLY A 614 -11.91 -20.00 4.70
CA GLY A 614 -11.23 -18.74 4.99
C GLY A 614 -9.94 -18.91 5.79
N ASN A 615 -9.38 -17.81 6.29
CA ASN A 615 -8.07 -17.79 6.93
C ASN A 615 -7.99 -18.72 8.15
N ALA A 616 -9.08 -18.93 8.88
CA ALA A 616 -9.14 -19.87 9.99
C ALA A 616 -8.83 -21.32 9.59
N THR A 617 -8.99 -21.70 8.31
CA THR A 617 -8.64 -23.04 7.81
C THR A 617 -7.24 -23.12 7.22
N ARG A 618 -6.53 -22.00 7.06
CA ARG A 618 -5.20 -21.94 6.42
C ARG A 618 -4.18 -22.87 7.08
N PRO A 619 -4.03 -22.94 8.42
CA PRO A 619 -3.04 -23.83 9.02
C PRO A 619 -3.29 -25.32 8.70
N ILE A 620 -4.56 -25.71 8.59
CA ILE A 620 -4.97 -27.09 8.24
C ILE A 620 -4.62 -27.37 6.77
N ALA A 621 -4.88 -26.40 5.88
CA ALA A 621 -4.56 -26.51 4.46
C ALA A 621 -3.04 -26.56 4.21
N LEU A 622 -2.25 -25.67 4.84
CA LEU A 622 -0.78 -25.68 4.74
C LEU A 622 -0.19 -27.02 5.19
N LYS A 623 -0.66 -27.54 6.34
CA LYS A 623 -0.26 -28.87 6.84
C LYS A 623 -0.61 -29.97 5.84
N ALA A 624 -1.82 -29.96 5.28
CA ALA A 624 -2.24 -30.94 4.30
C ALA A 624 -1.33 -30.90 3.05
N VAL A 625 -1.14 -29.72 2.45
CA VAL A 625 -0.30 -29.51 1.27
C VAL A 625 1.13 -29.99 1.51
N ALA A 626 1.80 -29.50 2.57
CA ALA A 626 3.17 -29.89 2.89
C ALA A 626 3.30 -31.40 3.15
N SER A 627 2.35 -31.99 3.88
CA SER A 627 2.37 -33.43 4.18
C SER A 627 2.18 -34.31 2.94
N ILE A 628 1.35 -33.86 1.98
CA ILE A 628 1.15 -34.57 0.71
C ILE A 628 2.39 -34.42 -0.15
N ALA A 629 2.95 -33.21 -0.27
CA ALA A 629 4.14 -32.94 -1.07
C ALA A 629 5.37 -33.75 -0.58
N ASN A 630 5.58 -33.82 0.74
CA ASN A 630 6.62 -34.67 1.34
C ASN A 630 6.36 -36.17 1.11
N HIS A 631 5.09 -36.61 1.16
CA HIS A 631 4.75 -38.02 0.97
C HIS A 631 4.77 -38.48 -0.49
N LEU A 632 4.45 -37.58 -1.42
CA LEU A 632 4.34 -37.83 -2.85
C LEU A 632 5.10 -36.74 -3.64
N PRO A 633 6.45 -36.73 -3.59
CA PRO A 633 7.25 -35.71 -4.28
C PRO A 633 6.90 -35.63 -5.77
N GLY A 634 6.77 -34.40 -6.28
CA GLY A 634 6.43 -34.11 -7.67
C GLY A 634 4.98 -34.40 -8.07
N PHE A 635 4.12 -34.87 -7.15
CA PHE A 635 2.69 -35.03 -7.45
C PHE A 635 1.99 -33.66 -7.41
N PRO A 636 1.34 -33.21 -8.50
CA PRO A 636 0.72 -31.89 -8.55
C PRO A 636 -0.33 -31.65 -7.46
N ILE A 637 -0.25 -30.48 -6.83
CA ILE A 637 -1.20 -30.04 -5.81
C ILE A 637 -1.77 -28.67 -6.18
N LEU A 638 -3.09 -28.59 -6.26
CA LEU A 638 -3.83 -27.33 -6.29
C LEU A 638 -4.24 -27.00 -4.85
N ALA A 639 -3.64 -25.99 -4.24
CA ALA A 639 -3.99 -25.62 -2.87
C ALA A 639 -5.31 -24.87 -2.80
N THR A 640 -6.03 -25.04 -1.69
CA THR A 640 -7.13 -24.15 -1.31
C THR A 640 -7.37 -24.20 0.20
N GLY A 641 -7.71 -23.05 0.78
CA GLY A 641 -7.92 -22.89 2.21
C GLY A 641 -7.23 -21.64 2.76
N GLY A 642 -7.97 -20.52 2.80
CA GLY A 642 -7.52 -19.28 3.44
C GLY A 642 -6.40 -18.54 2.70
N ILE A 643 -6.32 -18.67 1.37
CA ILE A 643 -5.43 -17.88 0.51
C ILE A 643 -6.12 -16.55 0.21
N ASP A 644 -5.49 -15.45 0.59
CA ASP A 644 -6.05 -14.09 0.51
C ASP A 644 -5.04 -13.00 0.10
N SER A 645 -3.80 -13.36 -0.27
CA SER A 645 -2.77 -12.45 -0.75
C SER A 645 -1.71 -13.19 -1.60
N GLY A 646 -0.88 -12.44 -2.32
CA GLY A 646 0.29 -12.99 -3.02
C GLY A 646 1.33 -13.62 -2.08
N GLU A 647 1.50 -13.05 -0.88
CA GLU A 647 2.36 -13.61 0.17
C GLU A 647 1.88 -14.98 0.64
N VAL A 648 0.58 -15.12 0.88
CA VAL A 648 0.01 -16.41 1.30
C VAL A 648 0.07 -17.42 0.16
N GLY A 649 -0.14 -16.99 -1.09
CA GLY A 649 0.14 -17.82 -2.26
C GLY A 649 1.57 -18.38 -2.24
N LEU A 650 2.56 -17.51 -2.04
CA LEU A 650 3.96 -17.90 -1.93
C LEU A 650 4.21 -18.92 -0.79
N GLN A 651 3.53 -18.80 0.36
CA GLN A 651 3.60 -19.81 1.42
C GLN A 651 3.13 -21.19 0.95
N PHE A 652 2.03 -21.26 0.19
CA PHE A 652 1.53 -22.52 -0.37
C PHE A 652 2.47 -23.08 -1.45
N LEU A 653 3.13 -22.23 -2.23
CA LEU A 653 4.18 -22.66 -3.17
C LEU A 653 5.38 -23.25 -2.46
N HIS A 654 5.90 -22.57 -1.42
CA HIS A 654 6.96 -23.10 -0.58
C HIS A 654 6.55 -24.41 0.12
N ALA A 655 5.27 -24.59 0.44
CA ALA A 655 4.72 -25.84 0.98
C ALA A 655 4.50 -26.94 -0.09
N GLY A 656 4.69 -26.66 -1.38
CA GLY A 656 4.65 -27.66 -2.45
C GLY A 656 3.40 -27.63 -3.35
N ALA A 657 2.56 -26.61 -3.29
CA ALA A 657 1.45 -26.44 -4.23
C ALA A 657 1.83 -25.62 -5.47
N SER A 658 1.37 -26.06 -6.63
CA SER A 658 1.72 -25.44 -7.92
C SER A 658 0.75 -24.35 -8.36
N ALA A 659 -0.52 -24.45 -7.95
CA ALA A 659 -1.56 -23.45 -8.23
C ALA A 659 -2.54 -23.37 -7.06
N TRP A 660 -3.34 -22.30 -6.99
CA TRP A 660 -4.11 -21.95 -5.80
C TRP A 660 -5.55 -21.57 -6.15
N GLN A 661 -6.52 -22.20 -5.47
CA GLN A 661 -7.93 -21.86 -5.60
C GLN A 661 -8.41 -20.98 -4.44
N ILE A 662 -9.04 -19.86 -4.77
CA ILE A 662 -9.51 -18.83 -3.84
C ILE A 662 -11.05 -18.79 -3.84
N CYS A 663 -11.62 -18.58 -2.64
CA CYS A 663 -13.06 -18.46 -2.43
C CYS A 663 -13.39 -17.36 -1.43
N SER A 664 -13.04 -17.55 -0.16
CA SER A 664 -13.45 -16.68 0.94
C SER A 664 -12.89 -15.25 0.84
N ALA A 665 -11.72 -15.07 0.23
CA ALA A 665 -11.17 -13.73 0.00
C ALA A 665 -12.03 -12.93 -0.99
N VAL A 666 -12.60 -13.59 -2.01
CA VAL A 666 -13.57 -12.97 -2.93
C VAL A 666 -14.91 -12.71 -2.23
N HIS A 667 -15.34 -13.55 -1.27
CA HIS A 667 -16.52 -13.24 -0.45
C HIS A 667 -16.35 -11.98 0.39
N ASN A 668 -15.15 -11.78 0.93
CA ASN A 668 -14.81 -10.60 1.72
C ASN A 668 -14.71 -9.33 0.86
N GLN A 669 -14.52 -9.47 -0.45
CA GLN A 669 -14.19 -8.38 -1.35
C GLN A 669 -14.91 -8.55 -2.71
N GLU A 670 -14.17 -8.79 -3.79
CA GLU A 670 -14.67 -8.96 -5.16
C GLU A 670 -13.57 -9.55 -6.07
N PHE A 671 -13.81 -9.66 -7.38
CA PHE A 671 -12.84 -10.29 -8.31
C PHE A 671 -11.56 -9.50 -8.55
N THR A 672 -11.55 -8.19 -8.27
CA THR A 672 -10.41 -7.30 -8.54
C THR A 672 -9.19 -7.61 -7.66
N VAL A 673 -9.36 -8.35 -6.55
CA VAL A 673 -8.27 -8.78 -5.66
C VAL A 673 -7.17 -9.57 -6.36
N VAL A 674 -7.46 -10.20 -7.50
CA VAL A 674 -6.43 -10.92 -8.26
C VAL A 674 -5.32 -10.00 -8.75
N GLN A 675 -5.61 -8.72 -8.99
CA GLN A 675 -4.59 -7.74 -9.37
C GLN A 675 -3.60 -7.53 -8.24
N ASP A 676 -4.09 -7.36 -7.00
CA ASP A 676 -3.24 -7.30 -5.80
C ASP A 676 -2.38 -8.57 -5.65
N TYR A 677 -2.97 -9.74 -5.91
CA TYR A 677 -2.26 -11.01 -5.78
C TYR A 677 -1.13 -11.16 -6.81
N ILE A 678 -1.40 -10.79 -8.05
CA ILE A 678 -0.44 -10.80 -9.16
C ILE A 678 0.71 -9.85 -8.84
N TYR A 679 0.43 -8.58 -8.53
CA TYR A 679 1.48 -7.60 -8.24
C TYR A 679 2.25 -7.94 -6.96
N GLY A 680 1.55 -8.43 -5.93
CA GLY A 680 2.16 -8.85 -4.67
C GLY A 680 3.15 -10.00 -4.87
N LEU A 681 2.78 -11.03 -5.66
CA LEU A 681 3.65 -12.15 -5.97
C LEU A 681 4.85 -11.74 -6.84
N LYS A 682 4.61 -10.94 -7.89
CA LYS A 682 5.68 -10.38 -8.73
C LYS A 682 6.69 -9.59 -7.90
N CYS A 683 6.20 -8.73 -7.00
CA CYS A 683 7.04 -7.92 -6.12
C CYS A 683 7.87 -8.81 -5.17
N LEU A 684 7.27 -9.82 -4.55
CA LEU A 684 7.98 -10.75 -3.66
C LEU A 684 9.12 -11.46 -4.39
N LEU A 685 8.89 -12.00 -5.59
CA LEU A 685 9.95 -12.64 -6.39
C LEU A 685 11.02 -11.63 -6.81
N TYR A 686 10.62 -10.43 -7.25
CA TYR A 686 11.56 -9.37 -7.63
C TYR A 686 12.50 -8.99 -6.47
N LEU A 687 11.95 -8.82 -5.26
CA LEU A 687 12.73 -8.44 -4.08
C LEU A 687 13.69 -9.54 -3.60
N MET A 688 13.42 -10.82 -3.90
CA MET A 688 14.38 -11.91 -3.65
C MET A 688 15.67 -11.78 -4.48
N ALA A 689 15.60 -11.14 -5.65
CA ALA A 689 16.76 -10.87 -6.50
C ALA A 689 17.45 -9.53 -6.17
N LYS A 690 16.89 -8.74 -5.25
CA LYS A 690 17.41 -7.45 -4.81
C LYS A 690 18.13 -7.59 -3.46
N ASP A 691 19.05 -6.65 -3.19
CA ASP A 691 19.67 -6.52 -1.87
C ASP A 691 18.69 -5.89 -0.87
N THR A 692 17.87 -6.74 -0.23
CA THR A 692 16.84 -6.35 0.73
C THR A 692 17.20 -6.86 2.13
N LYS A 693 18.45 -6.69 2.55
CA LYS A 693 18.92 -7.18 3.85
C LYS A 693 17.99 -6.75 5.00
N GLY A 694 17.47 -7.74 5.73
CA GLY A 694 16.60 -7.53 6.89
C GLY A 694 15.12 -7.25 6.56
N TRP A 695 14.73 -7.30 5.29
CA TRP A 695 13.31 -7.28 4.91
C TRP A 695 12.68 -8.67 5.08
N ASP A 696 11.40 -8.69 5.40
CA ASP A 696 10.56 -9.89 5.30
C ASP A 696 9.54 -9.69 4.17
N GLY A 697 9.83 -10.28 3.01
CA GLY A 697 9.07 -10.04 1.79
C GLY A 697 9.05 -8.56 1.39
N GLN A 698 7.88 -7.94 1.46
CA GLN A 698 7.70 -6.50 1.17
C GLN A 698 7.78 -5.61 2.42
N SER A 699 7.96 -6.20 3.61
CA SER A 699 8.02 -5.48 4.88
C SER A 699 9.46 -5.09 5.18
N PRO A 700 9.81 -3.79 5.18
CA PRO A 700 11.14 -3.36 5.55
C PRO A 700 11.35 -3.48 7.07
N PRO A 701 12.61 -3.57 7.54
CA PRO A 701 12.89 -3.62 8.96
C PRO A 701 12.41 -2.34 9.67
N HIS A 702 11.92 -2.50 10.90
CA HIS A 702 11.55 -1.39 11.76
C HIS A 702 12.75 -0.48 12.03
N VAL A 703 12.54 0.83 11.85
CA VAL A 703 13.56 1.85 12.09
C VAL A 703 13.47 2.27 13.55
N LYS A 704 14.58 2.15 14.29
CA LYS A 704 14.69 2.61 15.67
C LYS A 704 14.83 4.12 15.71
N SER A 705 14.10 4.81 16.59
CA SER A 705 13.92 6.26 16.49
C SER A 705 14.73 7.07 17.50
N LEU A 706 15.12 6.48 18.64
CA LEU A 706 15.80 7.21 19.72
C LEU A 706 17.03 6.55 20.32
N GLU A 707 17.23 5.24 20.12
CA GLU A 707 18.44 4.55 20.59
C GLU A 707 19.72 5.19 20.01
N GLU A 708 19.64 5.75 18.80
CA GLU A 708 20.78 6.44 18.17
C GLU A 708 21.17 7.75 18.88
N ILE A 709 20.21 8.40 19.57
CA ILE A 709 20.38 9.67 20.28
C ILE A 709 20.74 9.43 21.75
N LEU A 710 20.14 8.42 22.41
CA LEU A 710 20.38 8.06 23.81
C LEU A 710 21.55 7.07 23.93
N LYS A 711 22.78 7.58 24.01
CA LYS A 711 24.01 6.77 24.18
C LYS A 711 24.35 6.43 25.64
N ASP A 712 23.54 6.86 26.60
CA ASP A 712 23.83 6.76 28.04
C ASP A 712 23.07 5.65 28.78
N GLY A 713 22.25 4.87 28.07
CA GLY A 713 21.53 3.72 28.64
C GLY A 713 20.35 4.08 29.55
N ARG A 714 19.92 5.35 29.62
CA ARG A 714 18.74 5.74 30.40
C ARG A 714 17.44 5.17 29.81
N LYS A 715 16.59 4.63 30.69
CA LYS A 715 15.27 4.08 30.36
C LYS A 715 14.20 5.15 30.46
N LEU A 716 13.85 5.78 29.34
CA LEU A 716 12.90 6.90 29.31
C LEU A 716 11.64 6.51 28.53
N PRO A 717 10.54 6.10 29.18
CA PRO A 717 9.28 5.83 28.49
C PRO A 717 8.62 7.12 27.95
N ARG A 718 7.57 6.97 27.14
CA ARG A 718 6.94 8.07 26.38
C ARG A 718 5.83 8.82 27.15
N PHE A 719 5.82 8.75 28.48
CA PHE A 719 4.80 9.38 29.34
C PHE A 719 5.41 10.10 30.55
N GLY A 720 4.61 10.91 31.24
CA GLY A 720 4.99 11.58 32.49
C GLY A 720 6.24 12.46 32.39
N GLN A 721 7.05 12.49 33.46
CA GLN A 721 8.32 13.23 33.52
C GLN A 721 9.31 12.77 32.46
N PHE A 722 9.35 11.46 32.16
CA PHE A 722 10.24 10.88 31.16
C PHE A 722 9.98 11.43 29.76
N LYS A 723 8.72 11.71 29.40
CA LYS A 723 8.38 12.39 28.13
C LYS A 723 9.01 13.78 28.04
N HIS A 724 9.01 14.54 29.14
CA HIS A 724 9.61 15.88 29.18
C HIS A 724 11.14 15.80 29.07
N GLU A 725 11.76 14.82 29.74
CA GLU A 725 13.19 14.56 29.63
C GLU A 725 13.59 14.17 28.20
N ARG A 726 12.85 13.27 27.55
CA ARG A 726 13.04 12.94 26.11
C ARG A 726 12.94 14.18 25.23
N ALA A 727 11.97 15.06 25.49
CA ALA A 727 11.80 16.30 24.74
C ALA A 727 12.98 17.26 24.95
N ALA A 728 13.50 17.37 26.17
CA ALA A 728 14.67 18.18 26.48
C ALA A 728 15.94 17.66 25.78
N ILE A 729 16.17 16.35 25.79
CA ILE A 729 17.29 15.70 25.11
C ILE A 729 17.21 15.91 23.59
N ARG A 730 16.02 15.72 23.00
CA ARG A 730 15.79 15.98 21.57
C ARG A 730 16.06 17.44 21.22
N LYS A 731 15.67 18.38 22.08
CA LYS A 731 15.95 19.81 21.89
C LYS A 731 17.45 20.08 21.90
N GLU A 732 18.17 19.59 22.91
CA GLU A 732 19.63 19.75 23.00
C GLU A 732 20.35 19.12 21.80
N TYR A 733 19.91 17.94 21.36
CA TYR A 733 20.42 17.28 20.17
C TYR A 733 20.18 18.13 18.92
N ALA A 734 18.96 18.64 18.72
CA ALA A 734 18.62 19.50 17.58
C ALA A 734 19.44 20.80 17.57
N GLU A 735 19.70 21.40 18.73
CA GLU A 735 20.54 22.61 18.86
C GLU A 735 22.01 22.37 18.48
N LYS A 736 22.51 21.13 18.66
CA LYS A 736 23.90 20.75 18.35
C LYS A 736 24.06 20.12 16.96
N THR A 737 22.96 19.73 16.32
CA THR A 737 22.98 18.96 15.07
C THR A 737 22.85 19.88 13.87
N ASP A 738 23.86 19.85 13.01
CA ASP A 738 23.80 20.49 11.70
C ASP A 738 23.00 19.60 10.73
N VAL A 739 21.70 19.87 10.62
CA VAL A 739 20.77 19.05 9.82
C VAL A 739 21.18 18.94 8.35
N LEU A 740 21.89 19.93 7.80
CA LEU A 740 22.38 19.91 6.42
C LEU A 740 23.56 18.95 6.22
N LYS A 741 24.30 18.58 7.28
CA LYS A 741 25.41 17.61 7.22
C LYS A 741 25.00 16.17 7.47
N VAL A 742 23.87 15.92 8.12
CA VAL A 742 23.44 14.55 8.51
C VAL A 742 22.99 13.72 7.30
N ALA A 743 22.76 14.34 6.15
CA ALA A 743 22.01 13.77 5.03
C ALA A 743 22.80 13.59 3.71
N ASP A 744 24.13 13.47 3.77
CA ASP A 744 24.92 13.00 2.62
C ASP A 744 24.56 11.56 2.16
N ASN A 745 23.67 10.86 2.90
CA ASN A 745 23.25 9.48 2.63
C ASN A 745 21.79 9.31 2.12
N ALA A 746 21.03 10.38 1.86
CA ALA A 746 19.55 10.27 1.73
C ALA A 746 19.03 9.87 0.32
N ILE A 747 19.88 9.85 -0.70
CA ILE A 747 19.51 9.40 -2.04
C ILE A 747 20.31 8.13 -2.35
N PRO A 748 19.68 6.94 -2.28
CA PRO A 748 20.28 5.70 -2.78
C PRO A 748 20.84 5.93 -4.17
N SER A 749 22.10 5.57 -4.38
CA SER A 749 22.76 5.77 -5.67
C SER A 749 22.05 4.98 -6.78
N SER A 750 22.23 5.38 -8.05
CA SER A 750 21.68 4.61 -9.18
C SER A 750 22.18 3.16 -9.21
N LEU A 751 23.38 2.91 -8.67
CA LEU A 751 24.00 1.58 -8.51
C LEU A 751 23.28 0.68 -7.51
N GLU A 752 22.48 1.24 -6.59
CA GLU A 752 21.66 0.47 -5.63
C GLU A 752 20.30 0.05 -6.20
N ARG A 753 20.02 0.42 -7.46
CA ARG A 753 18.78 0.01 -8.15
C ARG A 753 18.92 -1.38 -8.79
N ASP A 754 20.13 -1.77 -9.15
CA ASP A 754 20.41 -3.01 -9.87
C ASP A 754 20.10 -4.26 -9.04
N LEU A 755 19.65 -5.31 -9.72
CA LEU A 755 19.48 -6.63 -9.12
C LEU A 755 20.84 -7.24 -8.78
N LYS A 756 20.89 -8.06 -7.72
CA LYS A 756 22.07 -8.85 -7.34
C LYS A 756 22.10 -10.23 -8.00
N GLY A 757 20.99 -10.65 -8.59
CA GLY A 757 20.85 -11.93 -9.29
C GLY A 757 19.63 -11.95 -10.20
N GLU A 758 19.33 -13.12 -10.76
CA GLU A 758 18.13 -13.33 -11.57
C GLU A 758 16.88 -13.42 -10.69
N VAL A 759 15.77 -12.88 -11.19
CA VAL A 759 14.46 -13.02 -10.52
C VAL A 759 14.04 -14.49 -10.55
N PRO A 760 13.76 -15.12 -9.39
CA PRO A 760 13.35 -16.52 -9.35
C PRO A 760 12.00 -16.72 -10.03
N THR A 761 11.89 -17.83 -10.77
CA THR A 761 10.60 -18.29 -11.33
C THR A 761 9.75 -18.96 -10.25
N ILE A 762 8.43 -19.01 -10.45
CA ILE A 762 7.52 -19.76 -9.55
C ILE A 762 7.98 -21.21 -9.41
N ALA A 763 8.33 -21.88 -10.51
CA ALA A 763 8.80 -23.26 -10.50
C ALA A 763 10.03 -23.46 -9.60
N SER A 764 10.96 -22.50 -9.56
CA SER A 764 12.16 -22.56 -8.71
C SER A 764 11.87 -22.46 -7.21
N GLN A 765 10.70 -21.91 -6.83
CA GLN A 765 10.31 -21.74 -5.43
C GLN A 765 9.40 -22.87 -4.91
N LEU A 766 8.94 -23.78 -5.79
CA LEU A 766 8.07 -24.89 -5.42
C LEU A 766 8.73 -25.79 -4.36
N GLY A 767 8.07 -25.98 -3.23
CA GLY A 767 8.48 -26.92 -2.18
C GLY A 767 9.68 -26.49 -1.34
N ARG A 768 10.15 -25.24 -1.44
CA ARG A 768 11.37 -24.77 -0.74
C ARG A 768 11.31 -24.75 0.79
N ALA A 769 10.14 -24.97 1.40
CA ALA A 769 10.02 -25.10 2.86
C ALA A 769 9.96 -26.57 3.33
N LEU A 770 9.90 -27.54 2.42
CA LEU A 770 9.63 -28.94 2.76
C LEU A 770 10.73 -29.61 3.59
N ASP A 771 12.00 -29.28 3.31
CA ASP A 771 13.19 -29.77 4.03
C ASP A 771 13.25 -29.25 5.48
N ARG A 772 12.56 -28.16 5.78
CA ARG A 772 12.44 -27.57 7.13
C ARG A 772 11.29 -28.16 7.94
N ILE A 773 10.49 -29.05 7.35
CA ILE A 773 9.30 -29.64 7.99
C ILE A 773 9.58 -31.11 8.28
N GLY A 774 9.98 -31.40 9.52
CA GLY A 774 10.31 -32.74 10.00
C GLY A 774 9.43 -33.21 11.16
N SER A 775 9.86 -34.29 11.79
CA SER A 775 9.34 -34.75 13.07
C SER A 775 9.89 -33.90 14.21
N TYR A 776 9.29 -33.98 15.40
CA TYR A 776 9.81 -33.30 16.59
C TYR A 776 11.25 -33.75 16.95
N GLY A 777 11.59 -35.01 16.68
CA GLY A 777 12.92 -35.55 16.95
C GLY A 777 14.03 -34.99 16.06
N ASP A 778 13.66 -34.36 14.94
CA ASP A 778 14.61 -33.72 14.02
C ASP A 778 14.96 -32.28 14.46
N LEU A 779 14.28 -31.75 15.48
CA LEU A 779 14.51 -30.40 16.00
C LEU A 779 15.64 -30.40 17.05
N ASP A 780 16.60 -29.51 16.86
CA ASP A 780 17.71 -29.31 17.79
C ASP A 780 17.20 -28.71 19.11
N ASN A 781 17.29 -29.48 20.19
CA ASN A 781 16.89 -29.04 21.53
C ASN A 781 18.02 -28.40 22.35
N GLU A 782 19.23 -28.30 21.80
CA GLU A 782 20.38 -27.61 22.38
C GLU A 782 20.44 -26.15 21.92
N GLN A 783 20.01 -25.87 20.68
CA GLN A 783 19.92 -24.51 20.12
C GLN A 783 18.67 -23.76 20.60
N GLN A 784 18.64 -23.41 21.89
CA GLN A 784 17.55 -22.65 22.49
C GLN A 784 17.64 -21.14 22.21
N ALA A 785 16.50 -20.45 22.34
CA ALA A 785 16.40 -19.00 22.21
C ALA A 785 15.84 -18.37 23.50
N VAL A 786 16.01 -17.06 23.65
CA VAL A 786 15.37 -16.24 24.69
C VAL A 786 14.75 -15.00 24.06
N ALA A 787 13.75 -14.44 24.73
CA ALA A 787 13.13 -13.21 24.28
C ALA A 787 14.03 -12.00 24.57
N LEU A 788 14.04 -11.03 23.67
CA LEU A 788 14.71 -9.74 23.83
C LEU A 788 13.73 -8.61 23.51
N VAL A 789 13.56 -7.67 24.43
CA VAL A 789 12.67 -6.52 24.26
C VAL A 789 13.46 -5.31 23.76
N ASP A 790 12.95 -4.66 22.72
CA ASP A 790 13.37 -3.33 22.30
C ASP A 790 12.57 -2.27 23.11
N GLU A 791 13.27 -1.54 23.97
CA GLU A 791 12.67 -0.55 24.87
C GLU A 791 12.19 0.71 24.12
N ASP A 792 12.75 1.04 22.94
CA ASP A 792 12.29 2.22 22.18
C ASP A 792 10.98 1.94 21.43
N LEU A 793 10.73 0.67 21.06
CA LEU A 793 9.47 0.23 20.46
C LEU A 793 8.37 -0.07 21.49
N CYS A 794 8.74 -0.34 22.74
CA CYS A 794 7.79 -0.73 23.78
C CYS A 794 6.78 0.39 24.10
N VAL A 795 5.50 0.01 24.19
CA VAL A 795 4.38 0.89 24.57
C VAL A 795 3.90 0.65 26.01
N ASN A 796 4.73 0.00 26.82
CA ASN A 796 4.54 -0.14 28.28
C ASN A 796 3.22 -0.83 28.70
N CYS A 797 2.65 -1.68 27.85
CA CYS A 797 1.33 -2.29 28.09
C CYS A 797 1.33 -3.46 29.10
N GLY A 798 2.50 -4.02 29.44
CA GLY A 798 2.63 -5.14 30.38
C GLY A 798 2.07 -6.49 29.89
N LYS A 799 1.61 -6.62 28.63
CA LYS A 799 1.04 -7.89 28.12
C LYS A 799 2.03 -9.04 28.14
N CYS A 800 3.29 -8.79 27.77
CA CYS A 800 4.36 -9.78 27.84
C CYS A 800 4.56 -10.30 29.28
N TYR A 801 4.60 -9.38 30.26
CA TYR A 801 4.68 -9.69 31.68
C TYR A 801 3.51 -10.55 32.15
N MET A 802 2.27 -10.12 31.90
CA MET A 802 1.07 -10.87 32.29
C MET A 802 1.04 -12.28 31.69
N THR A 803 1.34 -12.41 30.40
CA THR A 803 1.36 -13.72 29.73
C THR A 803 2.49 -14.62 30.24
N CYS A 804 3.67 -14.08 30.55
CA CYS A 804 4.73 -14.89 31.15
C CYS A 804 4.39 -15.32 32.58
N ASN A 805 3.67 -14.49 33.34
CA ASN A 805 3.26 -14.83 34.70
C ASN A 805 2.19 -15.92 34.74
N ASP A 806 1.10 -15.73 34.00
CA ASP A 806 -0.08 -16.58 34.16
C ASP A 806 -0.15 -17.70 33.12
N SER A 807 0.78 -17.72 32.17
CA SER A 807 0.84 -18.74 31.10
C SER A 807 2.28 -19.14 30.74
N GLY A 808 3.26 -18.78 31.56
CA GLY A 808 4.68 -19.05 31.30
C GLY A 808 5.46 -19.37 32.57
N TYR A 809 6.58 -18.68 32.75
CA TYR A 809 7.65 -19.02 33.70
C TYR A 809 7.99 -17.89 34.67
N GLN A 810 7.16 -16.83 34.74
CA GLN A 810 7.41 -15.66 35.59
C GLN A 810 8.79 -15.01 35.34
N ALA A 811 9.31 -15.15 34.13
CA ALA A 811 10.66 -14.76 33.72
C ALA A 811 10.74 -13.31 33.18
N ILE A 812 9.76 -12.47 33.52
CA ILE A 812 9.72 -11.08 33.12
C ILE A 812 9.48 -10.24 34.37
N LEU A 813 10.38 -9.31 34.66
CA LEU A 813 10.16 -8.26 35.65
C LEU A 813 9.50 -7.07 34.95
N PHE A 814 8.59 -6.39 35.64
CA PHE A 814 7.92 -5.20 35.12
C PHE A 814 8.17 -4.04 36.06
N ASP A 815 8.92 -3.05 35.59
CA ASP A 815 9.37 -1.94 36.41
C ASP A 815 8.18 -1.06 36.85
N PRO A 816 8.02 -0.75 38.15
CA PRO A 816 6.83 -0.07 38.67
C PRO A 816 6.75 1.41 38.28
N ASP A 817 7.87 2.04 37.91
CA ASP A 817 7.92 3.48 37.61
C ASP A 817 7.92 3.74 36.10
N THR A 818 8.78 3.01 35.38
CA THR A 818 8.96 3.14 33.93
C THR A 818 8.03 2.25 33.13
N HIS A 819 7.46 1.20 33.75
CA HIS A 819 6.64 0.19 33.08
C HIS A 819 7.37 -0.49 31.90
N PHE A 820 8.70 -0.60 31.97
CA PHE A 820 9.46 -1.41 31.01
C PHE A 820 9.52 -2.87 31.49
N PRO A 821 9.29 -3.84 30.59
CA PRO A 821 9.53 -5.24 30.87
C PRO A 821 11.02 -5.59 30.74
N MET A 822 11.55 -6.39 31.66
CA MET A 822 12.91 -6.90 31.65
C MET A 822 12.87 -8.43 31.65
N ILE A 823 13.46 -9.06 30.63
CA ILE A 823 13.54 -10.52 30.53
C ILE A 823 14.66 -11.02 31.46
N THR A 824 14.37 -12.03 32.29
CA THR A 824 15.36 -12.66 33.18
C THR A 824 15.99 -13.89 32.53
N ASP A 825 17.06 -14.41 33.14
CA ASP A 825 17.74 -15.64 32.68
C ASP A 825 16.87 -16.90 32.78
N ASP A 826 15.77 -16.83 33.55
CA ASP A 826 14.76 -17.90 33.66
C ASP A 826 13.91 -18.04 32.39
N CYS A 827 14.09 -17.14 31.40
CA CYS A 827 13.40 -17.22 30.13
C CYS A 827 13.69 -18.56 29.43
N THR A 828 12.63 -19.29 29.06
CA THR A 828 12.73 -20.60 28.41
C THR A 828 12.59 -20.55 26.89
N GLY A 829 12.42 -19.36 26.31
CA GLY A 829 12.24 -19.25 24.86
C GLY A 829 10.85 -19.64 24.34
N CYS A 830 9.84 -19.78 25.19
CA CYS A 830 8.51 -20.26 24.78
C CYS A 830 7.77 -19.34 23.78
N THR A 831 8.28 -18.13 23.54
CA THR A 831 7.80 -17.17 22.52
C THR A 831 6.41 -16.54 22.78
N LEU A 832 5.66 -16.98 23.82
CA LEU A 832 4.34 -16.42 24.12
C LEU A 832 4.32 -14.90 24.30
N CYS A 833 5.36 -14.31 24.90
CA CYS A 833 5.47 -12.87 25.09
C CYS A 833 5.56 -12.12 23.74
N VAL A 834 6.28 -12.66 22.77
CA VAL A 834 6.36 -12.14 21.39
C VAL A 834 4.98 -12.22 20.74
N SER A 835 4.31 -13.38 20.83
CA SER A 835 3.03 -13.64 20.18
C SER A 835 1.87 -12.74 20.66
N VAL A 836 1.96 -12.16 21.86
CA VAL A 836 0.92 -11.28 22.42
C VAL A 836 1.30 -9.79 22.39
N CYS A 837 2.53 -9.46 21.98
CA CYS A 837 3.00 -8.09 21.91
C CYS A 837 2.17 -7.31 20.85
N PRO A 838 1.63 -6.13 21.18
CA PRO A 838 0.83 -5.37 20.21
C PRO A 838 1.68 -4.60 19.19
N ILE A 839 3.00 -4.58 19.37
CA ILE A 839 3.94 -3.85 18.52
C ILE A 839 4.80 -4.88 17.78
N PRO A 840 4.70 -4.99 16.45
CA PRO A 840 5.55 -5.86 15.65
C PRO A 840 7.03 -5.59 15.95
N ASP A 841 7.82 -6.68 16.04
CA ASP A 841 9.27 -6.69 16.30
C ASP A 841 9.76 -5.99 17.58
N CYS A 842 8.86 -5.50 18.45
CA CYS A 842 9.25 -4.96 19.77
C CYS A 842 9.85 -6.06 20.67
N ILE A 843 9.48 -7.32 20.48
CA ILE A 843 10.11 -8.45 21.14
C ILE A 843 10.58 -9.42 20.07
N THR A 844 11.85 -9.78 20.10
CA THR A 844 12.47 -10.74 19.16
C THR A 844 13.00 -11.96 19.92
N MET A 845 13.18 -13.07 19.20
CA MET A 845 13.84 -14.26 19.75
C MET A 845 15.30 -14.26 19.33
N VAL A 846 16.21 -14.31 20.29
CA VAL A 846 17.66 -14.34 20.06
C VAL A 846 18.26 -15.64 20.59
N PRO A 847 19.36 -16.15 20.01
CA PRO A 847 20.03 -17.34 20.52
C PRO A 847 20.38 -17.20 22.01
N ARG A 848 20.14 -18.25 22.79
CA ARG A 848 20.49 -18.27 24.21
C ARG A 848 21.99 -18.40 24.37
N GLU A 849 22.61 -17.47 25.09
CA GLU A 849 24.07 -17.51 25.35
C GLU A 849 24.45 -18.41 26.54
N THR A 850 23.49 -18.69 27.44
CA THR A 850 23.70 -19.55 28.61
C THR A 850 23.17 -20.98 28.36
N PRO A 851 23.80 -22.02 28.94
CA PRO A 851 23.27 -23.38 28.82
C PRO A 851 21.82 -23.47 29.29
N HIS A 852 20.95 -24.06 28.47
CA HIS A 852 19.57 -24.28 28.86
C HIS A 852 19.47 -25.50 29.79
N ALA A 853 19.00 -25.26 31.02
CA ALA A 853 18.69 -26.31 31.98
C ALA A 853 17.16 -26.35 32.21
N PRO A 854 16.44 -27.38 31.72
CA PRO A 854 15.01 -27.47 31.92
C PRO A 854 14.64 -27.55 33.40
N ILE A 855 13.73 -26.67 33.85
CA ILE A 855 13.25 -26.65 35.23
C ILE A 855 12.33 -27.86 35.45
N ARG A 856 12.79 -28.82 36.26
CA ARG A 856 12.05 -30.08 36.53
C ARG A 856 11.16 -30.03 37.77
N GLY A 857 11.14 -28.92 38.51
CA GLY A 857 10.42 -28.76 39.77
C GLY A 857 11.06 -29.49 40.96
N ASN A 858 11.37 -30.78 40.80
CA ASN A 858 12.11 -31.59 41.77
C ASN A 858 13.42 -32.14 41.17
N PRO A 859 14.45 -32.43 41.99
CA PRO A 859 15.66 -33.10 41.52
C PRO A 859 15.32 -34.44 40.85
N VAL A 860 15.90 -34.68 39.69
CA VAL A 860 15.74 -35.97 38.99
C VAL A 860 16.72 -36.97 39.61
N THR A 861 16.23 -38.18 39.95
CA THR A 861 17.07 -39.23 40.55
C THR A 861 18.18 -39.68 39.58
N ALA A 862 19.30 -40.17 40.14
CA ALA A 862 20.44 -40.64 39.35
C ALA A 862 20.06 -41.71 38.31
N ASP A 863 19.07 -42.56 38.61
CA ASP A 863 18.59 -43.64 37.73
C ASP A 863 18.03 -43.14 36.40
N TYR A 864 17.47 -41.93 36.34
CA TYR A 864 16.98 -41.35 35.09
C TYR A 864 18.13 -41.07 34.11
N TYR A 865 19.23 -40.53 34.61
CA TYR A 865 20.40 -40.21 33.78
C TYR A 865 21.14 -41.48 33.35
N VAL A 866 21.20 -42.50 34.22
CA VAL A 866 21.77 -43.81 33.88
C VAL A 866 20.97 -44.49 32.75
N ASN A 867 19.64 -44.46 32.82
CA ASN A 867 18.78 -45.07 31.79
C ASN A 867 18.79 -44.29 30.47
N LYS A 868 19.03 -42.97 30.48
CA LYS A 868 19.14 -42.14 29.27
C LYS A 868 20.49 -42.29 28.55
N ILE A 869 21.55 -42.68 29.26
CA ILE A 869 22.86 -43.00 28.65
C ILE A 869 22.88 -44.43 28.08
N ALA A 870 22.03 -45.32 28.63
CA ALA A 870 21.92 -46.72 28.20
C ALA A 870 20.97 -46.97 27.01
N ALA A 871 20.12 -46.00 26.67
CA ALA A 871 19.19 -46.03 25.53
C ALA A 871 19.66 -45.06 24.45
#